data_AF-A0A943QU93-F1
#
_entry.id   AF-A0A943QU93-F1
#
_cell.length_a   1.000
_cell.length_b   1.000
_cell.length_c   1.000
_cell.angle_alpha   90.00
_cell.angle_beta   90.00
_cell.angle_gamma   90.00
#
_symmetry.space_group_name_H-M   'P 1'
#
loop_
_entity.id
_entity.type
_entity.pdbx_description
1 polymer ?
#
loop_
_entity_poly.entity_id
_entity_poly.type
_entity_poly.pdbx_seq_one_letter_code
_entity_poly.pdbx_strand_id
1 'polypeptide(L)'
;MKKLYFLRGLFLAVSVCSYLSSCSSSDEGDSSGKNSGPLTNAFAYDEAVHEIGSVVYTTIEKEGYHSFYLSPTKGLVDMDAMLLADDYIKIVVANPKGNVDLASGDNALDYKDVSISSATSGDVSKADLTLTLTSARTMKMSLDAAMKSGRTLRAEYDGFCKQYPQGNEDGIDIALDKSIFALYFGKAQHADTDNYYLILTDATFITDGSRYQLTSSGYELILDLYAAPGESWRDMATGVYEPSDDESDHTYMFRNSGVKYTNTDMIAAFFDLSGPVTVARDADGITTISATFYDESGEKKTIVYKNELKLMNTTSGATLPQISDDVVLESYSAAAYYHGNMLQGAAGLMQINIFDKTYAEGEEGSGGYSVSLFVFNDLFSNPKDAVITPGEYKPATNFTWGTWMPAQEIPIGGGAIPIGTYAHRDDLAGGGMGSFSYAAAGQITISDAGDGQFTVEFDLESREGCVIKGSYTGEIPITDLSDDKSDDDGTSTLIRDYEMDLSHIKEASMHNRETTWIGWDYLPVKDYGCASQIINIGTEANPGYPEDAELDEKGYAHADIMRIELLVEPGTEGMITPGEYPVTPTRFPESFKPGVCARGIILGDEGVTGTRWMRVYSEYAYMEGHACIYDGSIIIEDAGNDEFEIRIKGICVRKHNVTGTWKGRILDGAGNPVKSSGKRVEAKQPRMPHTYPASAVLSAVPEKQNFASNRK
;
A
#
# COMPACT_ATOMS: atom_id res chain seq x y z
N MET A 1 8.32 -49.09 -9.20
CA MET A 1 9.29 -49.97 -9.91
C MET A 1 10.67 -49.37 -9.70
N LYS A 2 11.44 -49.78 -8.67
CA LYS A 2 12.66 -50.66 -8.75
C LYS A 2 13.54 -50.31 -9.97
N LYS A 3 14.80 -49.87 -9.85
CA LYS A 3 15.98 -50.36 -9.10
C LYS A 3 16.94 -49.16 -8.87
N LEU A 4 17.61 -48.86 -7.76
CA LEU A 4 18.44 -49.56 -6.77
C LEU A 4 19.72 -50.25 -7.32
N TYR A 5 20.88 -49.61 -7.08
CA TYR A 5 22.14 -50.28 -6.70
C TYR A 5 22.77 -49.56 -5.50
N PHE A 6 22.86 -50.33 -4.41
CA PHE A 6 23.61 -50.24 -3.14
C PHE A 6 25.13 -50.47 -3.41
N LEU A 7 26.16 -50.20 -2.58
CA LEU A 7 26.39 -49.57 -1.26
C LEU A 7 27.91 -49.71 -0.92
N ARG A 8 28.36 -48.92 0.07
CA ARG A 8 29.47 -49.08 1.05
C ARG A 8 30.70 -48.21 0.79
N GLY A 9 31.18 -47.37 1.71
CA GLY A 9 30.88 -47.01 3.10
C GLY A 9 31.90 -45.92 3.49
N LEU A 10 31.69 -44.98 4.41
CA LEU A 10 31.67 -45.21 5.85
C LEU A 10 31.39 -43.86 6.57
N PHE A 11 30.41 -43.91 7.50
CA PHE A 11 30.15 -43.12 8.72
C PHE A 11 30.03 -41.57 8.79
N LEU A 12 28.81 -41.18 9.19
CA LEU A 12 28.39 -40.05 10.03
C LEU A 12 29.24 -39.85 11.30
N ALA A 13 29.38 -38.62 11.81
CA ALA A 13 28.46 -38.04 12.80
C ALA A 13 28.99 -36.74 13.45
N VAL A 14 28.02 -35.87 13.71
CA VAL A 14 28.04 -34.53 14.32
C VAL A 14 28.56 -34.53 15.77
N SER A 15 29.27 -33.47 16.16
CA SER A 15 28.87 -32.53 17.24
C SER A 15 29.88 -32.24 18.36
N VAL A 16 29.78 -30.97 18.78
CA VAL A 16 30.12 -30.35 20.07
C VAL A 16 31.53 -29.77 20.26
N CYS A 17 31.50 -28.47 20.58
CA CYS A 17 32.54 -27.57 21.03
C CYS A 17 33.32 -28.08 22.25
N SER A 18 34.59 -27.69 22.41
CA SER A 18 35.05 -26.72 23.42
C SER A 18 36.58 -26.74 23.59
N TYR A 19 37.10 -25.55 23.94
CA TYR A 19 38.49 -25.19 24.18
C TYR A 19 39.20 -26.06 25.24
N LEU A 20 40.52 -26.25 25.10
CA LEU A 20 41.56 -25.80 26.05
C LEU A 20 42.96 -26.32 25.67
N SER A 21 43.94 -25.43 25.83
CA SER A 21 45.38 -25.63 25.75
C SER A 21 45.93 -26.51 26.87
N SER A 22 47.00 -27.29 26.61
CA SER A 22 48.23 -27.30 27.43
C SER A 22 49.27 -28.31 26.93
N CYS A 23 50.49 -27.78 26.78
CA CYS A 23 51.84 -28.35 26.72
C CYS A 23 52.07 -29.83 27.09
N SER A 24 52.95 -30.47 26.31
CA SER A 24 54.00 -31.35 26.85
C SER A 24 55.35 -30.98 26.25
N SER A 25 56.26 -30.57 27.13
CA SER A 25 57.67 -30.26 26.89
C SER A 25 58.53 -31.51 26.72
N SER A 26 59.54 -31.41 25.86
CA SER A 26 60.85 -32.03 26.10
C SER A 26 61.91 -31.26 25.32
N ASP A 27 62.67 -30.44 26.04
CA ASP A 27 63.94 -29.83 25.62
C ASP A 27 65.01 -30.93 25.45
N GLU A 28 65.86 -30.83 24.43
CA GLU A 28 67.31 -30.73 24.60
C GLU A 28 67.89 -29.87 23.46
N GLY A 29 68.76 -28.93 23.82
CA GLY A 29 69.07 -27.75 23.02
C GLY A 29 70.32 -27.83 22.15
N ASP A 30 70.42 -26.84 21.27
CA ASP A 30 71.69 -26.27 20.81
C ASP A 30 71.53 -24.75 20.63
N SER A 31 72.55 -24.02 21.03
CA SER A 31 72.52 -22.58 21.28
C SER A 31 72.72 -21.73 20.02
N SER A 32 71.66 -21.05 19.57
CA SER A 32 71.73 -19.80 18.79
C SER A 32 70.45 -18.97 19.00
N GLY A 33 70.22 -18.54 20.24
CA GLY A 33 69.03 -17.76 20.61
C GLY A 33 69.04 -16.34 20.03
N LYS A 34 68.65 -16.19 18.76
CA LYS A 34 68.04 -14.97 18.23
C LYS A 34 66.54 -15.23 18.11
N ASN A 35 65.73 -14.49 18.88
CA ASN A 35 64.28 -14.66 19.04
C ASN A 35 63.56 -15.00 17.72
N SER A 36 63.23 -16.28 17.53
CA SER A 36 62.46 -16.80 16.39
C SER A 36 61.02 -17.12 16.78
N GLY A 37 60.40 -16.24 17.57
CA GLY A 37 58.97 -16.37 17.89
C GLY A 37 58.11 -16.27 16.62
N PRO A 38 56.96 -16.97 16.57
CA PRO A 38 56.03 -16.85 15.46
C PRO A 38 55.51 -15.41 15.36
N LEU A 39 55.46 -14.87 14.14
CA LEU A 39 54.82 -13.59 13.85
C LEU A 39 53.35 -13.82 13.45
N THR A 40 52.48 -12.86 13.74
CA THR A 40 51.08 -12.87 13.29
C THR A 40 50.67 -11.43 13.04
N ASN A 41 50.40 -11.08 11.77
CA ASN A 41 50.12 -9.71 11.33
C ASN A 41 51.14 -8.71 11.90
N ALA A 42 52.42 -9.07 11.79
CA ALA A 42 53.54 -8.34 12.36
C ALA A 42 54.81 -8.56 11.52
N PHE A 43 55.75 -7.63 11.63
CA PHE A 43 57.08 -7.78 11.07
C PHE A 43 58.17 -7.57 12.13
N ALA A 44 59.30 -8.24 11.95
CA ALA A 44 60.48 -8.11 12.78
C ALA A 44 61.64 -7.59 11.93
N TYR A 45 62.20 -6.45 12.32
CA TYR A 45 63.45 -5.93 11.77
C TYR A 45 64.56 -6.16 12.78
N ASP A 46 65.51 -7.02 12.41
CA ASP A 46 66.44 -7.66 13.33
C ASP A 46 65.70 -8.34 14.50
N GLU A 47 65.73 -7.73 15.69
CA GLU A 47 65.07 -8.24 16.91
C GLU A 47 63.81 -7.44 17.30
N ALA A 48 63.56 -6.28 16.66
CA ALA A 48 62.44 -5.41 16.99
C ALA A 48 61.18 -5.85 16.23
N VAL A 49 60.13 -6.22 16.97
CA VAL A 49 58.84 -6.66 16.43
C VAL A 49 57.86 -5.48 16.42
N HIS A 50 57.17 -5.31 15.29
CA HIS A 50 56.16 -4.30 15.05
C HIS A 50 54.88 -4.96 14.53
N GLU A 51 53.74 -4.64 15.14
CA GLU A 51 52.43 -4.99 14.56
C GLU A 51 52.26 -4.28 13.21
N ILE A 52 51.63 -4.92 12.23
CA ILE A 52 51.24 -4.27 10.98
C ILE A 52 49.88 -3.61 11.23
N GLY A 53 49.88 -2.27 11.27
CA GLY A 53 48.71 -1.46 11.55
C GLY A 53 47.91 -1.06 10.32
N SER A 54 48.53 -1.03 9.14
CA SER A 54 47.86 -0.69 7.86
C SER A 54 48.60 -1.31 6.67
N VAL A 55 47.85 -1.74 5.67
CA VAL A 55 48.38 -2.22 4.39
C VAL A 55 47.66 -1.51 3.25
N VAL A 56 48.40 -0.83 2.39
CA VAL A 56 47.90 -0.20 1.16
C VAL A 56 48.63 -0.80 -0.04
N TYR A 57 47.95 -1.03 -1.16
CA TYR A 57 48.62 -1.43 -2.40
C TYR A 57 48.15 -0.63 -3.60
N THR A 58 49.00 -0.46 -4.60
CA THR A 58 48.68 0.29 -5.82
C THR A 58 49.20 -0.41 -7.07
N THR A 59 48.53 -0.20 -8.19
CA THR A 59 48.91 -0.73 -9.52
C THR A 59 49.32 0.36 -10.51
N ILE A 60 49.29 1.64 -10.09
CA ILE A 60 49.53 2.78 -11.00
C ILE A 60 50.98 3.26 -10.99
N GLU A 61 51.80 2.86 -10.02
CA GLU A 61 53.23 3.23 -9.98
C GLU A 61 54.03 2.62 -11.13
N LYS A 62 53.62 1.44 -11.60
CA LYS A 62 54.25 0.73 -12.71
C LYS A 62 53.27 -0.23 -13.36
N GLU A 63 53.05 -0.06 -14.66
CA GLU A 63 52.15 -0.91 -15.44
C GLU A 63 52.54 -2.40 -15.33
N GLY A 64 51.57 -3.25 -14.99
CA GLY A 64 51.78 -4.69 -14.84
C GLY A 64 52.38 -5.13 -13.49
N TYR A 65 52.51 -4.23 -12.51
CA TYR A 65 53.04 -4.52 -11.18
C TYR A 65 52.10 -4.03 -10.06
N HIS A 66 52.19 -4.69 -8.90
CA HIS A 66 51.55 -4.28 -7.66
C HIS A 66 52.63 -3.80 -6.69
N SER A 67 52.43 -2.62 -6.11
CA SER A 67 53.28 -2.05 -5.07
C SER A 67 52.52 -2.07 -3.75
N PHE A 68 52.95 -2.91 -2.81
CA PHE A 68 52.38 -3.05 -1.47
C PHE A 68 53.19 -2.26 -0.46
N TYR A 69 52.49 -1.63 0.48
CA TYR A 69 53.02 -0.82 1.56
C TYR A 69 52.46 -1.33 2.89
N LEU A 70 53.31 -1.88 3.76
CA LEU A 70 52.91 -2.44 5.05
C LEU A 70 53.50 -1.58 6.17
N SER A 71 52.66 -0.81 6.86
CA SER A 71 53.07 0.12 7.92
C SER A 71 52.64 -0.36 9.31
N PRO A 72 53.43 -0.11 10.37
CA PRO A 72 52.98 -0.31 11.74
C PRO A 72 52.01 0.77 12.24
N THR A 73 51.92 1.90 11.56
CA THR A 73 50.95 2.96 11.87
C THR A 73 49.53 2.50 11.51
N LYS A 74 48.58 2.69 12.43
CA LYS A 74 47.18 2.25 12.29
C LYS A 74 46.34 3.31 11.57
N GLY A 75 45.39 2.88 10.75
CA GLY A 75 44.39 3.76 10.12
C GLY A 75 44.87 4.52 8.88
N LEU A 76 45.94 4.09 8.22
CA LEU A 76 46.39 4.68 6.95
C LEU A 76 45.55 4.10 5.81
N VAL A 77 44.90 4.99 5.06
CA VAL A 77 43.83 4.61 4.11
C VAL A 77 44.07 5.06 2.67
N ASP A 78 45.19 5.74 2.38
CA ASP A 78 45.59 6.19 1.05
C ASP A 78 47.11 6.29 0.94
N MET A 79 47.63 6.54 -0.27
CA MET A 79 49.08 6.64 -0.47
C MET A 79 49.69 7.91 0.12
N ASP A 80 48.98 9.03 0.17
CA ASP A 80 49.55 10.26 0.73
C ASP A 80 49.81 10.10 2.23
N ALA A 81 48.88 9.51 2.97
CA ALA A 81 49.02 9.19 4.38
C ALA A 81 50.12 8.12 4.61
N MET A 82 50.23 7.13 3.71
CA MET A 82 51.26 6.09 3.79
C MET A 82 52.67 6.65 3.56
N LEU A 83 52.84 7.48 2.53
CA LEU A 83 54.10 8.15 2.23
C LEU A 83 54.47 9.19 3.31
N LEU A 84 53.49 9.83 3.94
CA LEU A 84 53.72 10.75 5.05
C LEU A 84 54.18 10.04 6.32
N ALA A 85 53.71 8.81 6.57
CA ALA A 85 54.13 8.01 7.73
C ALA A 85 55.57 7.48 7.61
N ASP A 86 56.00 7.16 6.38
CA ASP A 86 57.39 6.77 6.02
C ASP A 86 58.00 5.65 6.91
N ASP A 87 57.17 4.71 7.35
CA ASP A 87 57.56 3.64 8.27
C ASP A 87 57.21 2.23 7.73
N TYR A 88 56.92 2.14 6.43
CA TYR A 88 56.40 0.94 5.76
C TYR A 88 57.47 0.04 5.13
N ILE A 89 57.17 -1.25 5.01
CA ILE A 89 57.84 -2.17 4.07
C ILE A 89 57.20 -1.95 2.69
N LYS A 90 58.03 -1.65 1.67
CA LYS A 90 57.58 -1.58 0.27
C LYS A 90 57.93 -2.85 -0.46
N ILE A 91 56.96 -3.44 -1.16
CA ILE A 91 57.13 -4.65 -1.96
C ILE A 91 56.54 -4.41 -3.35
N VAL A 92 57.34 -4.56 -4.40
CA VAL A 92 56.90 -4.41 -5.80
C VAL A 92 56.96 -5.76 -6.48
N VAL A 93 55.83 -6.24 -7.02
CA VAL A 93 55.72 -7.57 -7.65
C VAL A 93 54.85 -7.56 -8.89
N ALA A 94 55.25 -8.28 -9.95
CA ALA A 94 54.44 -8.41 -11.15
C ALA A 94 53.18 -9.28 -10.92
N ASN A 95 53.33 -10.37 -10.17
CA ASN A 95 52.28 -11.38 -9.98
C ASN A 95 52.16 -11.75 -8.49
N PRO A 96 51.22 -11.15 -7.73
CA PRO A 96 51.02 -11.43 -6.30
C PRO A 96 50.26 -12.75 -6.11
N LYS A 97 50.83 -13.87 -6.58
CA LYS A 97 50.20 -15.20 -6.52
C LYS A 97 51.22 -16.28 -6.21
N GLY A 98 51.55 -16.43 -4.93
CA GLY A 98 52.41 -17.49 -4.41
C GLY A 98 53.84 -17.02 -4.20
N ASN A 99 54.82 -17.87 -4.51
CA ASN A 99 56.23 -17.55 -4.30
C ASN A 99 56.70 -16.46 -5.25
N VAL A 100 57.39 -15.47 -4.70
CA VAL A 100 57.96 -14.33 -5.42
C VAL A 100 59.47 -14.42 -5.35
N ASP A 101 60.13 -14.43 -6.50
CA ASP A 101 61.57 -14.28 -6.57
C ASP A 101 61.92 -12.79 -6.60
N LEU A 102 62.43 -12.27 -5.47
CA LEU A 102 62.84 -10.88 -5.32
C LEU A 102 64.19 -10.57 -6.00
N ALA A 103 64.98 -11.59 -6.33
CA ALA A 103 66.29 -11.42 -6.96
C ALA A 103 66.23 -11.48 -8.49
N SER A 104 65.05 -11.75 -9.07
CA SER A 104 64.84 -11.80 -10.52
C SER A 104 63.73 -10.88 -11.01
N GLY A 105 63.83 -10.51 -12.29
CA GLY A 105 62.94 -9.54 -12.91
C GLY A 105 63.04 -8.15 -12.26
N ASP A 106 61.92 -7.42 -12.29
CA ASP A 106 61.79 -6.11 -11.66
C ASP A 106 61.02 -6.18 -10.33
N ASN A 107 61.00 -7.34 -9.67
CA ASN A 107 60.49 -7.43 -8.31
C ASN A 107 61.46 -6.74 -7.34
N ALA A 108 60.93 -6.12 -6.30
CA ALA A 108 61.75 -5.43 -5.31
C ALA A 108 61.11 -5.48 -3.91
N LEU A 109 61.97 -5.38 -2.89
CA LEU A 109 61.58 -5.18 -1.51
C LEU A 109 62.50 -4.13 -0.88
N ASP A 110 61.92 -3.15 -0.20
CA ASP A 110 62.64 -2.08 0.48
C ASP A 110 62.09 -1.82 1.89
N TYR A 111 62.97 -1.82 2.88
CA TYR A 111 62.73 -1.38 4.25
C TYR A 111 64.05 -1.03 4.95
N LYS A 112 64.29 0.26 5.22
CA LYS A 112 65.53 0.76 5.87
C LYS A 112 66.79 0.22 5.16
N ASP A 113 67.69 -0.46 5.88
CA ASP A 113 68.93 -1.04 5.36
C ASP A 113 68.73 -2.36 4.58
N VAL A 114 67.50 -2.85 4.43
CA VAL A 114 67.17 -4.07 3.67
C VAL A 114 66.55 -3.65 2.34
N SER A 115 67.32 -3.78 1.27
CA SER A 115 66.90 -3.51 -0.11
C SER A 115 67.26 -4.70 -1.00
N ILE A 116 66.26 -5.34 -1.59
CA ILE A 116 66.38 -6.57 -2.36
C ILE A 116 65.77 -6.36 -3.74
N SER A 117 66.57 -6.53 -4.77
CA SER A 117 66.17 -6.49 -6.18
C SER A 117 67.19 -7.27 -7.02
N SER A 118 66.97 -7.38 -8.32
CA SER A 118 67.97 -7.92 -9.25
C SER A 118 69.32 -7.19 -9.17
N ALA A 119 69.32 -5.88 -8.89
CA ALA A 119 70.54 -5.06 -8.76
C ALA A 119 71.29 -5.27 -7.43
N THR A 120 70.59 -5.64 -6.35
CA THR A 120 71.20 -5.83 -5.01
C THR A 120 71.32 -7.30 -4.60
N SER A 121 70.96 -8.23 -5.47
CA SER A 121 71.02 -9.69 -5.25
C SER A 121 72.39 -10.18 -4.75
N GLY A 122 73.48 -9.50 -5.11
CA GLY A 122 74.83 -9.79 -4.63
C GLY A 122 75.04 -9.60 -3.12
N ASP A 123 74.21 -8.79 -2.47
CA ASP A 123 74.30 -8.46 -1.03
C ASP A 123 73.32 -9.28 -0.17
N VAL A 124 72.54 -10.14 -0.80
CA VAL A 124 71.49 -10.95 -0.16
C VAL A 124 72.07 -12.31 0.23
N SER A 125 71.74 -12.77 1.44
CA SER A 125 72.07 -14.11 1.93
C SER A 125 70.87 -15.06 1.92
N LYS A 126 69.66 -14.52 2.11
CA LYS A 126 68.37 -15.22 2.06
C LYS A 126 67.27 -14.25 1.64
N ALA A 127 66.34 -14.69 0.80
CA ALA A 127 65.16 -13.91 0.42
C ALA A 127 64.02 -14.87 0.04
N ASP A 128 63.29 -15.33 1.06
CA ASP A 128 62.08 -16.13 0.86
C ASP A 128 60.86 -15.20 1.00
N LEU A 129 60.10 -15.02 -0.10
CA LEU A 129 58.83 -14.29 -0.09
C LEU A 129 57.74 -15.14 -0.74
N THR A 130 56.65 -15.33 -0.01
CA THR A 130 55.36 -15.76 -0.57
C THR A 130 54.38 -14.61 -0.39
N LEU A 131 53.75 -14.15 -1.47
CA LEU A 131 52.74 -13.10 -1.45
C LEU A 131 51.57 -13.51 -2.34
N THR A 132 50.38 -13.56 -1.77
CA THR A 132 49.14 -13.86 -2.47
C THR A 132 48.09 -12.82 -2.13
N LEU A 133 47.60 -12.11 -3.15
CA LEU A 133 46.38 -11.32 -3.03
C LEU A 133 45.19 -12.29 -3.15
N THR A 134 44.60 -12.67 -2.02
CA THR A 134 43.52 -13.67 -1.95
C THR A 134 42.17 -13.11 -2.42
N SER A 135 41.99 -11.80 -2.32
CA SER A 135 40.91 -11.01 -2.94
C SER A 135 41.37 -9.56 -3.12
N ALA A 136 40.59 -8.70 -3.77
CA ALA A 136 40.91 -7.28 -3.92
C ALA A 136 41.14 -6.53 -2.58
N ARG A 137 40.75 -7.11 -1.44
CA ARG A 137 40.91 -6.50 -0.11
C ARG A 137 41.65 -7.36 0.90
N THR A 138 42.15 -8.53 0.50
CA THR A 138 42.82 -9.45 1.43
C THR A 138 44.14 -9.96 0.87
N MET A 139 45.19 -9.90 1.67
CA MET A 139 46.52 -10.35 1.31
C MET A 139 47.02 -11.33 2.35
N LYS A 140 47.64 -12.40 1.85
CA LYS A 140 48.46 -13.32 2.64
C LYS A 140 49.92 -13.22 2.21
N MET A 141 50.82 -13.04 3.17
CA MET A 141 52.23 -12.83 2.94
C MET A 141 53.07 -13.49 4.04
N SER A 142 54.15 -14.16 3.63
CA SER A 142 55.23 -14.63 4.50
C SER A 142 56.56 -14.16 3.90
N LEU A 143 57.40 -13.54 4.71
CA LEU A 143 58.69 -12.98 4.33
C LEU A 143 59.76 -13.42 5.32
N ASP A 144 60.88 -13.92 4.81
CA ASP A 144 62.12 -14.16 5.56
C ASP A 144 63.34 -13.76 4.72
N ALA A 145 63.87 -12.57 5.01
CA ALA A 145 64.99 -11.96 4.32
C ALA A 145 66.18 -11.75 5.25
N ALA A 146 67.38 -12.03 4.74
CA ALA A 146 68.65 -11.77 5.43
C ALA A 146 69.71 -11.25 4.47
N MET A 147 70.35 -10.15 4.84
CA MET A 147 71.45 -9.51 4.07
C MET A 147 72.80 -10.05 4.55
N LYS A 148 73.82 -10.01 3.67
CA LYS A 148 75.21 -10.34 4.04
C LYS A 148 75.81 -9.40 5.09
N SER A 149 75.25 -8.20 5.23
CA SER A 149 75.56 -7.26 6.31
C SER A 149 75.13 -7.75 7.70
N GLY A 150 74.29 -8.79 7.77
CA GLY A 150 73.73 -9.34 9.00
C GLY A 150 72.35 -8.80 9.38
N ARG A 151 71.80 -7.85 8.59
CA ARG A 151 70.42 -7.34 8.76
C ARG A 151 69.40 -8.39 8.37
N THR A 152 68.32 -8.50 9.13
CA THR A 152 67.21 -9.43 8.85
C THR A 152 65.86 -8.73 8.87
N LEU A 153 64.96 -9.13 7.97
CA LEU A 153 63.57 -8.69 7.96
C LEU A 153 62.67 -9.91 7.79
N ARG A 154 61.77 -10.12 8.75
CA ARG A 154 60.75 -11.17 8.70
C ARG A 154 59.38 -10.56 8.82
N ALA A 155 58.39 -11.07 8.11
CA ALA A 155 57.01 -10.61 8.25
C ALA A 155 56.02 -11.72 7.97
N GLU A 156 54.94 -11.74 8.75
CA GLU A 156 53.78 -12.60 8.51
C GLU A 156 52.53 -11.72 8.49
N TYR A 157 51.74 -11.84 7.43
CA TYR A 157 50.51 -11.08 7.26
C TYR A 157 49.43 -11.93 6.62
N ASP A 158 48.24 -11.93 7.21
CA ASP A 158 47.01 -12.53 6.72
C ASP A 158 45.88 -11.60 7.16
N GLY A 159 45.50 -10.68 6.27
CA GLY A 159 44.65 -9.57 6.67
C GLY A 159 44.23 -8.64 5.54
N PHE A 160 43.59 -7.53 5.95
CA PHE A 160 42.98 -6.56 5.05
C PHE A 160 43.99 -5.58 4.44
N CYS A 161 44.02 -5.48 3.11
CA CYS A 161 44.78 -4.46 2.39
C CYS A 161 43.85 -3.54 1.61
N LYS A 162 44.16 -2.25 1.55
CA LYS A 162 43.38 -1.25 0.81
C LYS A 162 44.04 -0.92 -0.52
N GLN A 163 43.31 -0.98 -1.63
CA GLN A 163 43.82 -0.53 -2.93
C GLN A 163 43.84 1.00 -3.02
N TYR A 164 44.88 1.58 -3.62
CA TYR A 164 45.00 3.01 -3.92
C TYR A 164 45.43 3.29 -5.39
N PRO A 165 44.85 4.30 -6.09
CA PRO A 165 43.60 4.96 -5.72
C PRO A 165 42.53 3.91 -5.48
N GLN A 166 41.52 4.20 -4.66
CA GLN A 166 40.50 3.22 -4.30
C GLN A 166 39.98 2.60 -5.59
N GLY A 167 40.44 1.38 -5.89
CA GLY A 167 39.96 0.64 -7.04
C GLY A 167 38.50 0.40 -6.74
N ASN A 168 37.62 0.74 -7.68
CA ASN A 168 36.19 0.56 -7.51
C ASN A 168 35.93 -0.83 -6.98
N GLU A 169 35.53 -0.87 -5.70
CA GLU A 169 35.58 -2.08 -4.90
C GLU A 169 34.53 -3.12 -5.34
N ASP A 170 33.69 -2.78 -6.33
CA ASP A 170 32.71 -3.62 -7.02
C ASP A 170 32.82 -3.54 -8.56
N GLY A 171 33.80 -2.81 -9.12
CA GLY A 171 33.83 -2.47 -10.56
C GLY A 171 32.76 -1.44 -11.00
N ILE A 172 32.24 -0.66 -10.04
CA ILE A 172 31.22 0.39 -10.23
C ILE A 172 31.91 1.75 -10.32
N ASP A 173 31.90 2.41 -11.49
CA ASP A 173 32.55 3.71 -11.67
C ASP A 173 31.74 4.89 -11.15
N ILE A 174 30.41 4.77 -11.22
CA ILE A 174 29.46 5.82 -10.83
C ILE A 174 28.38 5.18 -9.97
N ALA A 175 28.18 5.71 -8.75
CA ALA A 175 27.16 5.25 -7.82
C ALA A 175 26.04 6.29 -7.69
N LEU A 176 24.79 5.87 -7.88
CA LEU A 176 23.59 6.69 -7.78
C LEU A 176 22.80 6.27 -6.53
N ASP A 177 22.26 7.24 -5.81
CA ASP A 177 21.57 7.01 -4.54
C ASP A 177 20.15 7.60 -4.48
N LYS A 178 19.74 8.37 -5.50
CA LYS A 178 18.42 9.01 -5.56
C LYS A 178 17.65 8.59 -6.81
N SER A 179 16.34 8.57 -6.69
CA SER A 179 15.42 8.52 -7.83
C SER A 179 14.82 9.91 -8.01
N ILE A 180 14.92 10.47 -9.21
CA ILE A 180 14.16 11.65 -9.61
C ILE A 180 12.74 11.21 -9.94
N PHE A 181 12.63 10.20 -10.82
CA PHE A 181 11.38 9.55 -11.16
C PHE A 181 11.55 8.04 -11.25
N ALA A 182 10.55 7.30 -10.81
CA ALA A 182 10.41 5.88 -11.06
C ALA A 182 8.94 5.62 -11.38
N LEU A 183 8.60 5.57 -12.66
CA LEU A 183 7.22 5.64 -13.14
C LEU A 183 6.80 4.30 -13.74
N TYR A 184 5.55 3.95 -13.53
CA TYR A 184 4.84 2.89 -14.25
C TYR A 184 3.86 3.54 -15.23
N PHE A 185 4.09 3.33 -16.53
CA PHE A 185 3.31 3.90 -17.63
C PHE A 185 2.13 3.04 -18.08
N GLY A 186 1.93 1.87 -17.48
CA GLY A 186 0.88 0.95 -17.89
C GLY A 186 1.36 -0.11 -18.85
N LYS A 187 0.39 -0.75 -19.50
CA LYS A 187 0.63 -1.75 -20.54
C LYS A 187 1.29 -1.11 -21.75
N ALA A 188 2.30 -1.78 -22.27
CA ALA A 188 2.88 -1.49 -23.57
C ALA A 188 1.83 -1.61 -24.69
N GLN A 189 2.01 -0.86 -25.78
CA GLN A 189 1.00 -0.75 -26.83
C GLN A 189 0.97 -1.99 -27.76
N HIS A 190 2.10 -2.65 -27.92
CA HIS A 190 2.37 -3.67 -28.92
C HIS A 190 2.87 -5.00 -28.33
N ALA A 191 2.94 -5.10 -27.01
CA ALA A 191 3.31 -6.31 -26.28
C ALA A 191 2.48 -6.46 -24.99
N ASP A 192 2.40 -7.69 -24.47
CA ASP A 192 1.76 -7.97 -23.18
C ASP A 192 2.76 -7.79 -22.03
N THR A 193 3.33 -6.58 -21.95
CA THR A 193 4.33 -6.17 -20.98
C THR A 193 3.91 -4.86 -20.33
N ASP A 194 4.51 -4.58 -19.18
CA ASP A 194 4.38 -3.35 -18.42
C ASP A 194 5.57 -2.43 -18.75
N ASN A 195 5.32 -1.14 -18.95
CA ASN A 195 6.34 -0.12 -19.21
C ASN A 195 6.71 0.62 -17.90
N TYR A 196 8.00 0.72 -17.65
CA TYR A 196 8.59 1.44 -16.53
C TYR A 196 9.60 2.49 -17.00
N TYR A 197 9.46 3.72 -16.54
CA TYR A 197 10.38 4.82 -16.87
C TYR A 197 11.10 5.33 -15.63
N LEU A 198 12.42 5.20 -15.59
CA LEU A 198 13.25 5.53 -14.42
C LEU A 198 14.25 6.63 -14.77
N ILE A 199 14.39 7.60 -13.86
CA ILE A 199 15.49 8.57 -13.84
C ILE A 199 16.13 8.52 -12.45
N LEU A 200 17.38 8.09 -12.40
CA LEU A 200 18.14 7.84 -11.17
C LEU A 200 19.38 8.74 -11.17
N THR A 201 19.80 9.28 -10.03
CA THR A 201 20.89 10.28 -9.98
C THR A 201 21.70 10.24 -8.68
N ASP A 202 22.91 10.80 -8.71
CA ASP A 202 23.73 11.18 -7.55
C ASP A 202 23.64 12.69 -7.24
N ALA A 203 23.15 13.50 -8.18
CA ALA A 203 23.08 14.95 -8.08
C ALA A 203 21.99 15.44 -7.11
N THR A 204 22.05 16.71 -6.73
CA THR A 204 20.92 17.41 -6.12
C THR A 204 19.99 17.93 -7.21
N PHE A 205 18.69 17.94 -6.95
CA PHE A 205 17.68 18.35 -7.91
C PHE A 205 16.47 18.97 -7.21
N ILE A 206 15.65 19.65 -8.01
CA ILE A 206 14.30 20.11 -7.65
C ILE A 206 13.31 19.55 -8.66
N THR A 207 12.09 19.25 -8.20
CA THR A 207 10.99 18.76 -9.02
C THR A 207 9.82 19.75 -9.00
N ASP A 208 9.05 19.75 -10.08
CA ASP A 208 7.79 20.47 -10.25
C ASP A 208 6.84 19.60 -11.07
N GLY A 209 6.05 18.76 -10.39
CA GLY A 209 5.25 17.72 -11.01
C GLY A 209 6.11 16.75 -11.84
N SER A 210 5.83 16.67 -13.14
CA SER A 210 6.58 15.81 -14.09
C SER A 210 7.88 16.44 -14.62
N ARG A 211 8.25 17.63 -14.15
CA ARG A 211 9.48 18.32 -14.53
C ARG A 211 10.50 18.26 -13.41
N TYR A 212 11.76 18.34 -13.79
CA TYR A 212 12.85 18.39 -12.84
C TYR A 212 14.01 19.23 -13.39
N GLN A 213 14.84 19.72 -12.48
CA GLN A 213 16.09 20.40 -12.80
C GLN A 213 17.16 20.00 -11.79
N LEU A 214 18.35 19.60 -12.28
CA LEU A 214 19.51 19.42 -11.42
C LEU A 214 20.00 20.77 -10.90
N THR A 215 20.39 20.80 -9.63
CA THR A 215 20.98 21.96 -8.95
C THR A 215 22.47 21.78 -8.63
N SER A 216 23.02 20.59 -8.92
CA SER A 216 24.45 20.29 -8.88
C SER A 216 24.90 19.54 -10.13
N SER A 217 26.21 19.49 -10.34
CA SER A 217 26.82 18.52 -11.26
C SER A 217 26.56 17.09 -10.78
N GLY A 218 26.50 16.15 -11.73
CA GLY A 218 26.34 14.72 -11.46
C GLY A 218 25.84 13.93 -12.66
N TYR A 219 25.58 12.66 -12.44
CA TYR A 219 25.10 11.69 -13.43
C TYR A 219 23.61 11.38 -13.23
N GLU A 220 22.93 11.12 -14.35
CA GLU A 220 21.57 10.62 -14.42
C GLU A 220 21.59 9.32 -15.25
N LEU A 221 21.03 8.24 -14.71
CA LEU A 221 20.71 7.02 -15.47
C LEU A 221 19.22 7.06 -15.83
N ILE A 222 18.94 7.10 -17.13
CA ILE A 222 17.60 7.20 -17.71
C ILE A 222 17.29 5.86 -18.37
N LEU A 223 16.16 5.25 -18.01
CA LEU A 223 15.76 3.92 -18.46
C LEU A 223 14.27 3.87 -18.82
N ASP A 224 13.96 3.24 -19.96
CA ASP A 224 12.61 2.92 -20.42
C ASP A 224 12.54 1.40 -20.59
N LEU A 225 12.03 0.70 -19.57
CA LEU A 225 12.10 -0.75 -19.37
C LEU A 225 10.74 -1.41 -19.65
N TYR A 226 10.76 -2.59 -20.25
CA TYR A 226 9.59 -3.43 -20.48
C TYR A 226 9.74 -4.78 -19.79
N ALA A 227 8.73 -5.16 -19.02
CA ALA A 227 8.75 -6.39 -18.22
C ALA A 227 7.41 -7.11 -18.27
N ALA A 228 7.42 -8.43 -18.07
CA ALA A 228 6.21 -9.19 -17.88
C ALA A 228 5.41 -8.64 -16.68
N PRO A 229 4.08 -8.63 -16.74
CA PRO A 229 3.26 -8.04 -15.69
C PRO A 229 3.33 -8.81 -14.37
N GLY A 230 3.46 -8.08 -13.27
CA GLY A 230 3.38 -8.63 -11.91
C GLY A 230 1.95 -8.79 -11.37
N GLU A 231 1.82 -9.19 -10.10
CA GLU A 231 0.53 -9.15 -9.39
C GLU A 231 0.11 -7.71 -9.12
N SER A 232 1.08 -6.83 -8.88
CA SER A 232 0.95 -5.39 -8.75
C SER A 232 1.84 -4.68 -9.75
N TRP A 233 1.44 -3.47 -10.16
CA TRP A 233 2.29 -2.56 -10.94
C TRP A 233 3.59 -2.21 -10.22
N ARG A 234 3.64 -2.38 -8.89
CA ARG A 234 4.84 -2.21 -8.05
C ARG A 234 5.88 -3.32 -8.25
N ASP A 235 5.48 -4.45 -8.81
CA ASP A 235 6.32 -5.64 -8.94
C ASP A 235 7.13 -5.62 -10.23
N MET A 236 7.86 -4.53 -10.48
CA MET A 236 8.78 -4.46 -11.63
C MET A 236 9.76 -5.63 -11.55
N ALA A 237 9.78 -6.45 -12.59
CA ALA A 237 10.54 -7.69 -12.63
C ALA A 237 12.03 -7.45 -12.40
N THR A 238 12.68 -8.38 -11.70
CA THR A 238 14.15 -8.41 -11.59
C THR A 238 14.71 -9.28 -12.71
N GLY A 239 15.87 -8.92 -13.23
CA GLY A 239 16.53 -9.70 -14.27
C GLY A 239 17.50 -8.86 -15.10
N VAL A 240 17.87 -9.41 -16.25
CA VAL A 240 18.74 -8.75 -17.23
C VAL A 240 17.86 -8.25 -18.37
N TYR A 241 17.89 -6.94 -18.60
CA TYR A 241 17.15 -6.23 -19.62
C TYR A 241 18.06 -5.93 -20.82
N GLU A 242 17.73 -6.47 -21.98
CA GLU A 242 18.52 -6.31 -23.21
C GLU A 242 18.06 -5.09 -24.02
N PRO A 243 18.95 -4.42 -24.78
CA PRO A 243 18.55 -3.34 -25.67
C PRO A 243 17.58 -3.83 -26.75
N SER A 244 16.47 -3.13 -26.94
CA SER A 244 15.51 -3.42 -28.00
C SER A 244 14.86 -2.15 -28.57
N ASP A 245 14.33 -2.29 -29.80
CA ASP A 245 13.40 -1.34 -30.44
C ASP A 245 11.94 -1.86 -30.33
N ASP A 246 11.72 -2.97 -29.62
CA ASP A 246 10.40 -3.54 -29.31
C ASP A 246 10.12 -3.55 -27.80
N GLU A 247 8.86 -3.81 -27.47
CA GLU A 247 8.32 -3.74 -26.11
C GLU A 247 8.31 -5.13 -25.43
N SER A 248 9.19 -6.04 -25.85
CA SER A 248 9.22 -7.42 -25.34
C SER A 248 9.61 -7.50 -23.87
N ASP A 249 9.33 -8.64 -23.24
CA ASP A 249 9.71 -8.87 -21.83
C ASP A 249 11.24 -8.82 -21.64
N HIS A 250 11.68 -8.20 -20.54
CA HIS A 250 13.08 -7.98 -20.18
C HIS A 250 13.88 -7.25 -21.28
N THR A 251 13.32 -6.15 -21.79
CA THR A 251 14.03 -5.25 -22.71
C THR A 251 14.01 -3.80 -22.24
N TYR A 252 14.94 -3.00 -22.74
CA TYR A 252 14.87 -1.54 -22.61
C TYR A 252 14.88 -0.85 -23.97
N MET A 253 14.12 0.24 -24.11
CA MET A 253 14.11 1.06 -25.32
C MET A 253 15.41 1.84 -25.40
N PHE A 254 16.36 1.38 -26.22
CA PHE A 254 17.70 1.97 -26.25
C PHE A 254 17.72 3.44 -26.73
N ARG A 255 16.69 3.88 -27.46
CA ARG A 255 16.56 5.27 -27.92
C ARG A 255 16.15 6.25 -26.83
N ASN A 256 15.50 5.74 -25.78
CA ASN A 256 14.98 6.53 -24.66
C ASN A 256 15.79 6.29 -23.37
N SER A 257 16.83 5.45 -23.46
CA SER A 257 17.64 5.03 -22.31
C SER A 257 19.10 5.43 -22.52
N GLY A 258 19.77 5.87 -21.46
CA GLY A 258 21.14 6.37 -21.55
C GLY A 258 21.63 6.95 -20.23
N VAL A 259 22.86 7.45 -20.27
CA VAL A 259 23.46 8.20 -19.16
C VAL A 259 23.60 9.65 -19.57
N LYS A 260 23.11 10.56 -18.73
CA LYS A 260 23.34 11.99 -18.89
C LYS A 260 24.29 12.47 -17.79
N TYR A 261 25.34 13.17 -18.18
CA TYR A 261 26.25 13.83 -17.24
C TYR A 261 26.08 15.33 -17.36
N THR A 262 25.82 15.99 -16.22
CA THR A 262 25.74 17.45 -16.13
C THR A 262 26.98 17.95 -15.40
N ASN A 263 27.76 18.82 -16.03
CA ASN A 263 28.99 19.37 -15.46
C ASN A 263 28.72 20.56 -14.51
N THR A 264 29.77 21.14 -13.94
CA THR A 264 29.69 22.27 -13.00
C THR A 264 29.16 23.57 -13.63
N ASP A 265 29.22 23.70 -14.96
CA ASP A 265 28.64 24.82 -15.71
C ASP A 265 27.17 24.55 -16.09
N MET A 266 26.58 23.46 -15.59
CA MET A 266 25.23 22.99 -15.89
C MET A 266 25.00 22.65 -17.38
N ILE A 267 26.09 22.30 -18.08
CA ILE A 267 26.03 21.79 -19.46
C ILE A 267 25.93 20.28 -19.39
N ALA A 268 24.96 19.73 -20.12
CA ALA A 268 24.69 18.30 -20.16
C ALA A 268 25.25 17.64 -21.43
N ALA A 269 25.81 16.45 -21.26
CA ALA A 269 26.12 15.51 -22.34
C ALA A 269 25.32 14.21 -22.14
N PHE A 270 24.92 13.57 -23.23
CA PHE A 270 24.16 12.31 -23.21
C PHE A 270 24.98 11.20 -23.86
N PHE A 271 24.99 10.02 -23.25
CA PHE A 271 25.75 8.85 -23.64
C PHE A 271 24.84 7.63 -23.74
N ASP A 272 24.97 6.88 -24.83
CA ASP A 272 24.21 5.65 -25.02
C ASP A 272 24.72 4.52 -24.09
N LEU A 273 23.82 3.66 -23.64
CA LEU A 273 24.19 2.45 -22.91
C LEU A 273 24.94 1.49 -23.84
N SER A 274 25.99 0.85 -23.33
CA SER A 274 26.89 -0.03 -24.07
C SER A 274 26.58 -1.53 -23.92
N GLY A 275 25.54 -1.88 -23.16
CA GLY A 275 25.18 -3.26 -22.86
C GLY A 275 23.90 -3.36 -22.03
N PRO A 276 23.56 -4.58 -21.57
CA PRO A 276 22.32 -4.83 -20.84
C PRO A 276 22.26 -4.08 -19.51
N VAL A 277 21.04 -3.85 -19.04
CA VAL A 277 20.73 -3.30 -17.72
C VAL A 277 20.35 -4.46 -16.80
N THR A 278 20.94 -4.55 -15.62
CA THR A 278 20.57 -5.58 -14.64
C THR A 278 19.80 -4.94 -13.49
N VAL A 279 18.62 -5.49 -13.18
CA VAL A 279 17.78 -5.11 -12.04
C VAL A 279 17.78 -6.27 -11.05
N ALA A 280 18.19 -6.01 -9.81
CA ALA A 280 18.14 -6.96 -8.71
C ALA A 280 17.44 -6.33 -7.50
N ARG A 281 16.79 -7.16 -6.68
CA ARG A 281 16.17 -6.76 -5.42
C ARG A 281 16.59 -7.71 -4.33
N ASP A 282 17.03 -7.18 -3.19
CA ASP A 282 17.41 -8.00 -2.04
C ASP A 282 16.22 -8.28 -1.11
N ALA A 283 16.50 -9.01 -0.02
CA ALA A 283 15.47 -9.42 0.95
C ALA A 283 14.84 -8.25 1.72
N ASP A 284 15.51 -7.10 1.77
CA ASP A 284 15.04 -5.89 2.45
C ASP A 284 14.30 -4.95 1.48
N GLY A 285 14.12 -5.36 0.22
CA GLY A 285 13.43 -4.58 -0.81
C GLY A 285 14.29 -3.53 -1.50
N ILE A 286 15.60 -3.48 -1.20
CA ILE A 286 16.52 -2.53 -1.83
C ILE A 286 16.77 -2.97 -3.28
N THR A 287 16.59 -2.04 -4.20
CA THR A 287 16.77 -2.29 -5.63
C THR A 287 18.18 -1.86 -6.04
N THR A 288 18.89 -2.75 -6.74
CA THR A 288 20.15 -2.46 -7.42
C THR A 288 19.92 -2.47 -8.92
N ILE A 289 20.23 -1.36 -9.61
CA ILE A 289 20.14 -1.25 -11.07
C ILE A 289 21.52 -0.91 -11.60
N SER A 290 22.08 -1.77 -12.45
CA SER A 290 23.43 -1.59 -13.01
C SER A 290 23.41 -1.54 -14.54
N ALA A 291 24.14 -0.60 -15.11
CA ALA A 291 24.33 -0.47 -16.56
C ALA A 291 25.79 -0.09 -16.88
N THR A 292 26.16 -0.13 -18.16
CA THR A 292 27.47 0.36 -18.63
C THR A 292 27.30 1.32 -19.80
N PHE A 293 28.20 2.29 -19.97
CA PHE A 293 28.23 3.22 -21.11
C PHE A 293 29.69 3.57 -21.46
N TYR A 294 29.91 4.31 -22.55
CA TYR A 294 31.22 4.89 -22.86
C TYR A 294 31.17 6.40 -22.65
N ASP A 295 32.13 6.95 -21.91
CA ASP A 295 32.20 8.39 -21.67
C ASP A 295 32.80 9.17 -22.86
N GLU A 296 32.96 10.48 -22.70
CA GLU A 296 33.52 11.37 -23.73
C GLU A 296 34.95 11.01 -24.17
N SER A 297 35.71 10.33 -23.31
CA SER A 297 37.06 9.85 -23.61
C SER A 297 37.08 8.51 -24.35
N GLY A 298 35.92 7.86 -24.47
CA GLY A 298 35.77 6.51 -25.00
C GLY A 298 36.08 5.42 -23.99
N GLU A 299 36.21 5.75 -22.71
CA GLU A 299 36.41 4.77 -21.63
C GLU A 299 35.07 4.14 -21.25
N LYS A 300 35.05 2.82 -21.09
CA LYS A 300 33.85 2.11 -20.62
C LYS A 300 33.68 2.37 -19.13
N LYS A 301 32.50 2.85 -18.74
CA LYS A 301 32.12 3.10 -17.35
C LYS A 301 30.95 2.22 -16.93
N THR A 302 30.96 1.78 -15.68
CA THR A 302 29.83 1.14 -14.99
C THR A 302 29.10 2.18 -14.14
N ILE A 303 27.77 2.19 -14.20
CA ILE A 303 26.89 3.04 -13.39
C ILE A 303 25.90 2.17 -12.63
N VAL A 304 25.75 2.41 -11.31
CA VAL A 304 24.89 1.60 -10.45
C VAL A 304 24.06 2.47 -9.52
N TYR A 305 22.74 2.28 -9.56
CA TYR A 305 21.84 2.76 -8.53
C TYR A 305 21.62 1.69 -7.46
N LYS A 306 21.65 2.07 -6.18
CA LYS A 306 21.32 1.17 -5.07
C LYS A 306 20.58 1.89 -3.94
N ASN A 307 19.25 1.80 -3.96
CA ASN A 307 18.39 2.31 -2.89
C ASN A 307 16.97 1.69 -2.98
N GLU A 308 16.07 2.07 -2.09
CA GLU A 308 14.63 1.79 -2.22
C GLU A 308 14.07 2.47 -3.49
N LEU A 309 13.44 1.69 -4.37
CA LEU A 309 12.83 2.19 -5.60
C LEU A 309 11.31 2.35 -5.42
N LYS A 310 10.86 3.57 -5.13
CA LYS A 310 9.43 3.89 -4.99
C LYS A 310 8.81 4.16 -6.36
N LEU A 311 8.18 3.14 -6.94
CA LEU A 311 7.44 3.28 -8.19
C LEU A 311 6.18 4.14 -7.99
N MET A 312 5.88 4.97 -8.99
CA MET A 312 4.67 5.77 -9.09
C MET A 312 3.81 5.34 -10.27
N ASN A 313 2.52 5.12 -10.03
CA ASN A 313 1.58 4.73 -11.08
C ASN A 313 1.04 5.96 -11.83
N THR A 314 1.35 6.09 -13.13
CA THR A 314 0.87 7.21 -13.95
C THR A 314 -0.41 6.89 -14.73
N THR A 315 -0.98 5.69 -14.57
CA THR A 315 -2.22 5.29 -15.25
C THR A 315 -3.47 5.67 -14.47
N SER A 316 -3.35 6.49 -13.40
CA SER A 316 -4.47 6.83 -12.52
C SER A 316 -5.60 7.59 -13.22
N GLY A 317 -5.32 8.15 -14.41
CA GLY A 317 -6.29 8.87 -15.25
C GLY A 317 -6.72 10.22 -14.67
N ALA A 318 -6.04 10.69 -13.63
CA ALA A 318 -6.28 12.01 -13.03
C ALA A 318 -5.95 13.12 -14.03
N THR A 319 -6.85 14.09 -14.18
CA THR A 319 -6.66 15.27 -15.01
C THR A 319 -6.12 16.46 -14.21
N LEU A 320 -6.29 16.45 -12.88
CA LEU A 320 -5.74 17.46 -11.99
C LEU A 320 -4.27 17.16 -11.64
N PRO A 321 -3.45 18.20 -11.36
CA PRO A 321 -2.05 18.01 -10.98
C PRO A 321 -1.93 17.08 -9.78
N GLN A 322 -1.02 16.11 -9.84
CA GLN A 322 -0.81 15.13 -8.76
C GLN A 322 0.44 15.44 -7.93
N ILE A 323 0.36 15.22 -6.62
CA ILE A 323 1.47 15.21 -5.67
C ILE A 323 2.21 13.88 -5.84
N SER A 324 3.51 13.96 -6.11
CA SER A 324 4.39 12.82 -6.39
C SER A 324 5.21 12.35 -5.17
N ASP A 325 4.98 12.92 -3.99
CA ASP A 325 5.75 12.65 -2.78
C ASP A 325 4.84 12.27 -1.61
N ASP A 326 5.41 11.63 -0.60
CA ASP A 326 4.72 11.29 0.66
C ASP A 326 4.21 12.55 1.37
N VAL A 327 2.96 12.52 1.82
CA VAL A 327 2.31 13.58 2.60
C VAL A 327 2.22 13.14 4.06
N VAL A 328 3.06 13.73 4.91
CA VAL A 328 2.98 13.59 6.37
C VAL A 328 2.46 14.89 6.97
N LEU A 329 1.20 14.89 7.40
CA LEU A 329 0.50 16.09 7.85
C LEU A 329 0.77 16.39 9.34
N GLU A 330 1.39 17.52 9.61
CA GLU A 330 1.41 18.13 10.95
C GLU A 330 0.12 18.93 11.17
N SER A 331 -0.93 18.26 11.66
CA SER A 331 -2.26 18.84 11.81
C SER A 331 -2.29 20.06 12.73
N TYR A 332 -3.00 21.10 12.31
CA TYR A 332 -3.19 22.34 13.05
C TYR A 332 -4.65 22.60 13.41
N SER A 333 -5.57 22.38 12.46
CA SER A 333 -7.01 22.60 12.65
C SER A 333 -7.82 21.62 11.81
N ALA A 334 -9.11 21.45 12.14
CA ALA A 334 -10.03 20.62 11.39
C ALA A 334 -11.43 21.23 11.32
N ALA A 335 -12.19 20.86 10.30
CA ALA A 335 -13.61 21.18 10.15
C ALA A 335 -14.31 20.06 9.39
N ALA A 336 -15.59 19.85 9.66
CA ALA A 336 -16.37 18.80 9.03
C ALA A 336 -17.65 19.32 8.36
N TYR A 337 -18.08 18.59 7.33
CA TYR A 337 -19.27 18.89 6.55
C TYR A 337 -20.10 17.61 6.42
N TYR A 338 -21.35 17.68 6.88
CA TYR A 338 -22.28 16.56 6.79
C TYR A 338 -23.13 16.71 5.53
N HIS A 339 -23.04 15.73 4.63
CA HIS A 339 -23.73 15.73 3.34
C HIS A 339 -24.98 14.83 3.32
N GLY A 340 -25.30 14.16 4.42
CA GLY A 340 -26.44 13.25 4.49
C GLY A 340 -26.27 12.02 3.60
N ASN A 341 -27.38 11.47 3.10
CA ASN A 341 -27.42 10.30 2.21
C ASN A 341 -27.14 10.67 0.74
N MET A 342 -26.18 11.57 0.49
CA MET A 342 -25.90 12.13 -0.84
C MET A 342 -25.70 11.04 -1.93
N LEU A 343 -25.07 9.92 -1.57
CA LEU A 343 -24.75 8.81 -2.48
C LEU A 343 -25.76 7.64 -2.40
N GLN A 344 -26.87 7.82 -1.68
CA GLN A 344 -27.96 6.85 -1.55
C GLN A 344 -27.52 5.46 -1.03
N GLY A 345 -26.45 5.42 -0.24
CA GLY A 345 -25.85 4.20 0.32
C GLY A 345 -26.43 3.77 1.67
N ALA A 346 -27.49 4.42 2.15
CA ALA A 346 -28.08 4.22 3.48
C ALA A 346 -27.14 4.55 4.66
N ALA A 347 -26.10 5.34 4.39
CA ALA A 347 -25.16 5.87 5.37
C ALA A 347 -25.02 7.39 5.20
N GLY A 348 -24.69 8.09 6.28
CA GLY A 348 -24.41 9.52 6.25
C GLY A 348 -23.00 9.77 5.74
N LEU A 349 -22.83 10.66 4.77
CA LEU A 349 -21.51 11.09 4.32
C LEU A 349 -21.01 12.25 5.18
N MET A 350 -19.92 12.03 5.89
CA MET A 350 -19.17 13.05 6.62
C MET A 350 -17.85 13.32 5.90
N GLN A 351 -17.65 14.58 5.49
CA GLN A 351 -16.38 15.07 4.99
C GLN A 351 -15.62 15.75 6.14
N ILE A 352 -14.46 15.24 6.52
CA ILE A 352 -13.60 15.82 7.56
C ILE A 352 -12.36 16.39 6.87
N ASN A 353 -12.17 17.71 6.94
CA ASN A 353 -10.99 18.37 6.40
C ASN A 353 -10.04 18.70 7.55
N ILE A 354 -8.78 18.31 7.40
CA ILE A 354 -7.70 18.55 8.36
C ILE A 354 -6.62 19.38 7.66
N PHE A 355 -6.15 20.43 8.31
CA PHE A 355 -5.24 21.41 7.72
C PHE A 355 -3.94 21.46 8.51
N ASP A 356 -2.82 21.61 7.82
CA ASP A 356 -1.62 22.13 8.47
C ASP A 356 -1.73 23.65 8.69
N LYS A 357 -0.77 24.19 9.44
CA LYS A 357 -0.76 25.61 9.79
C LYS A 357 -0.59 26.52 8.56
N THR A 358 0.23 26.11 7.61
CA THR A 358 0.54 26.89 6.40
C THR A 358 -0.70 27.03 5.52
N TYR A 359 -1.44 25.94 5.34
CA TYR A 359 -2.69 25.93 4.58
C TYR A 359 -3.76 26.78 5.26
N ALA A 360 -3.90 26.65 6.58
CA ALA A 360 -4.94 27.33 7.35
C ALA A 360 -4.72 28.84 7.50
N GLU A 361 -3.49 29.30 7.66
CA GLU A 361 -3.16 30.69 7.97
C GLU A 361 -2.43 31.43 6.82
N GLY A 362 -1.91 30.70 5.84
CA GLY A 362 -1.11 31.25 4.74
C GLY A 362 -1.93 31.85 3.60
N GLU A 363 -1.30 32.73 2.84
CA GLU A 363 -1.87 33.27 1.59
C GLU A 363 -2.05 32.16 0.54
N GLU A 364 -2.92 32.37 -0.45
CA GLU A 364 -3.10 31.43 -1.55
C GLU A 364 -1.78 31.20 -2.33
N GLY A 365 -1.47 29.95 -2.64
CA GLY A 365 -0.20 29.57 -3.26
C GLY A 365 1.00 29.64 -2.32
N SER A 366 0.80 29.84 -1.01
CA SER A 366 1.90 29.82 -0.01
C SER A 366 2.41 28.41 0.31
N GLY A 367 1.81 27.38 -0.28
CA GLY A 367 2.03 25.98 0.05
C GLY A 367 1.18 25.52 1.23
N GLY A 368 1.60 24.42 1.84
CA GLY A 368 0.85 23.75 2.90
C GLY A 368 -0.12 22.71 2.38
N TYR A 369 -0.55 21.85 3.29
CA TYR A 369 -1.36 20.67 3.01
C TYR A 369 -2.70 20.72 3.73
N SER A 370 -3.71 20.22 3.03
CA SER A 370 -4.99 19.80 3.61
C SER A 370 -5.24 18.33 3.27
N VAL A 371 -5.91 17.61 4.16
CA VAL A 371 -6.39 16.26 3.92
C VAL A 371 -7.89 16.24 4.10
N SER A 372 -8.61 15.89 3.05
CA SER A 372 -10.06 15.72 3.04
C SER A 372 -10.39 14.25 3.16
N LEU A 373 -11.10 13.86 4.23
CA LEU A 373 -11.50 12.49 4.53
C LEU A 373 -13.01 12.33 4.32
N PHE A 374 -13.42 11.48 3.39
CA PHE A 374 -14.83 11.23 3.10
C PHE A 374 -15.24 9.89 3.72
N VAL A 375 -15.80 9.93 4.94
CA VAL A 375 -16.19 8.75 5.71
C VAL A 375 -17.71 8.58 5.71
N PHE A 376 -18.17 7.34 5.61
CA PHE A 376 -19.58 6.96 5.70
C PHE A 376 -19.89 6.49 7.11
N ASN A 377 -20.66 7.29 7.83
CA ASN A 377 -21.04 7.05 9.21
C ASN A 377 -22.57 7.06 9.36
N ASP A 378 -23.05 7.34 10.57
CA ASP A 378 -24.47 7.32 10.87
C ASP A 378 -25.25 8.28 9.97
N LEU A 379 -26.37 7.79 9.43
CA LEU A 379 -27.32 8.64 8.75
C LEU A 379 -28.24 9.28 9.80
N PHE A 380 -28.04 10.57 10.05
CA PHE A 380 -28.80 11.32 11.06
C PHE A 380 -30.18 11.70 10.52
N SER A 381 -31.23 11.41 11.29
CA SER A 381 -32.62 11.78 10.95
C SER A 381 -32.85 13.29 10.92
N ASN A 382 -32.15 14.02 11.79
CA ASN A 382 -32.08 15.48 11.79
C ASN A 382 -30.61 15.87 11.57
N PRO A 383 -30.27 16.45 10.42
CA PRO A 383 -28.89 16.82 10.11
C PRO A 383 -28.23 17.77 11.12
N LYS A 384 -29.02 18.54 11.89
CA LYS A 384 -28.50 19.40 12.97
C LYS A 384 -27.93 18.63 14.17
N ASP A 385 -28.27 17.35 14.28
CA ASP A 385 -27.80 16.46 15.33
C ASP A 385 -26.58 15.64 14.86
N ALA A 386 -26.05 15.92 13.65
CA ALA A 386 -24.88 15.24 13.13
C ALA A 386 -23.67 15.45 14.05
N VAL A 387 -23.00 14.34 14.36
CA VAL A 387 -21.79 14.29 15.18
C VAL A 387 -20.73 13.43 14.50
N ILE A 388 -19.47 13.63 14.89
CA ILE A 388 -18.39 12.73 14.48
C ILE A 388 -18.61 11.37 15.17
N THR A 389 -18.65 10.29 14.38
CA THR A 389 -18.85 8.92 14.89
C THR A 389 -17.50 8.22 15.04
N PRO A 390 -17.11 7.79 16.26
CA PRO A 390 -15.93 6.95 16.46
C PRO A 390 -16.05 5.62 15.73
N GLY A 391 -14.92 5.12 15.20
CA GLY A 391 -14.88 3.86 14.49
C GLY A 391 -13.63 3.70 13.61
N GLU A 392 -13.48 2.50 13.08
CA GLU A 392 -12.50 2.20 12.04
C GLU A 392 -13.20 2.22 10.68
N TYR A 393 -12.65 2.98 9.74
CA TYR A 393 -13.17 3.15 8.40
C TYR A 393 -12.21 2.56 7.37
N LYS A 394 -12.74 1.75 6.45
CA LYS A 394 -11.97 1.05 5.40
C LYS A 394 -12.37 1.53 3.99
N PRO A 395 -11.49 1.46 2.99
CA PRO A 395 -11.83 1.89 1.64
C PRO A 395 -12.96 1.04 1.07
N ALA A 396 -13.99 1.69 0.52
CA ALA A 396 -15.01 1.00 -0.26
C ALA A 396 -15.67 1.90 -1.29
N THR A 397 -16.25 1.29 -2.31
CA THR A 397 -17.03 1.96 -3.37
C THR A 397 -18.53 1.65 -3.30
N ASN A 398 -18.96 0.92 -2.26
CA ASN A 398 -20.35 0.58 -2.00
C ASN A 398 -21.05 1.58 -1.06
N PHE A 399 -20.31 2.57 -0.53
CA PHE A 399 -20.83 3.69 0.28
C PHE A 399 -21.57 3.27 1.55
N THR A 400 -21.22 2.13 2.12
CA THR A 400 -21.86 1.60 3.34
C THR A 400 -21.22 2.18 4.59
N TRP A 401 -21.93 2.12 5.72
CA TRP A 401 -21.41 2.53 7.03
C TRP A 401 -20.05 1.88 7.36
N GLY A 402 -19.15 2.63 8.00
CA GLY A 402 -17.83 2.15 8.40
C GLY A 402 -16.84 2.08 7.23
N THR A 403 -17.10 2.81 6.15
CA THR A 403 -16.22 2.88 4.99
C THR A 403 -15.78 4.31 4.69
N TRP A 404 -14.74 4.48 3.88
CA TRP A 404 -14.36 5.77 3.30
C TRP A 404 -14.25 5.67 1.78
N MET A 405 -14.49 6.79 1.10
CA MET A 405 -14.56 6.87 -0.36
C MET A 405 -13.18 7.16 -0.97
N PRO A 406 -12.63 6.29 -1.85
CA PRO A 406 -11.48 6.64 -2.69
C PRO A 406 -11.78 7.83 -3.60
N ALA A 407 -10.84 8.75 -3.74
CA ALA A 407 -11.07 9.96 -4.53
C ALA A 407 -11.29 9.68 -6.01
N GLN A 408 -12.17 10.44 -6.67
CA GLN A 408 -12.45 10.41 -8.10
C GLN A 408 -12.65 11.84 -8.62
N GLU A 409 -12.41 12.06 -9.91
CA GLU A 409 -12.67 13.36 -10.53
C GLU A 409 -14.07 13.41 -11.16
N ILE A 410 -14.83 14.44 -10.80
CA ILE A 410 -16.11 14.76 -11.45
C ILE A 410 -15.87 15.87 -12.48
N PRO A 411 -16.17 15.64 -13.77
CA PRO A 411 -16.06 16.67 -14.80
C PRO A 411 -17.17 17.72 -14.63
N ILE A 412 -16.80 18.99 -14.50
CA ILE A 412 -17.73 20.12 -14.33
C ILE A 412 -17.27 21.31 -15.18
N GLY A 413 -18.16 21.80 -16.05
CA GLY A 413 -17.97 23.10 -16.73
C GLY A 413 -16.69 23.25 -17.57
N GLY A 414 -16.10 22.15 -18.06
CA GLY A 414 -14.84 22.16 -18.81
C GLY A 414 -13.58 21.98 -17.95
N GLY A 415 -13.73 21.78 -16.63
CA GLY A 415 -12.68 21.31 -15.71
C GLY A 415 -13.12 20.05 -14.96
N ALA A 416 -12.36 19.68 -13.94
CA ALA A 416 -12.66 18.56 -13.05
C ALA A 416 -12.54 19.02 -11.59
N ILE A 417 -13.27 18.38 -10.68
CA ILE A 417 -13.10 18.54 -9.23
C ILE A 417 -12.96 17.15 -8.56
N PRO A 418 -12.16 17.01 -7.50
CA PRO A 418 -12.08 15.76 -6.78
C PRO A 418 -13.27 15.59 -5.82
N ILE A 419 -13.81 14.37 -5.76
CA ILE A 419 -14.75 13.90 -4.73
C ILE A 419 -14.16 12.68 -4.05
N GLY A 420 -14.28 12.56 -2.72
CA GLY A 420 -13.72 11.45 -1.96
C GLY A 420 -12.46 11.85 -1.18
N THR A 421 -11.70 10.86 -0.74
CA THR A 421 -10.59 11.05 0.21
C THR A 421 -9.28 11.39 -0.51
N TYR A 422 -8.68 12.53 -0.18
CA TYR A 422 -7.45 13.02 -0.83
C TYR A 422 -6.63 13.95 0.06
N ALA A 423 -5.34 14.08 -0.24
CA ALA A 423 -4.53 15.21 0.19
C ALA A 423 -4.49 16.28 -0.91
N HIS A 424 -4.36 17.55 -0.53
CA HIS A 424 -4.28 18.69 -1.43
C HIS A 424 -3.19 19.65 -0.95
N ARG A 425 -2.39 20.17 -1.89
CA ARG A 425 -1.31 21.13 -1.65
C ARG A 425 -1.61 22.43 -2.40
N ASP A 426 -1.65 23.55 -1.66
CA ASP A 426 -1.91 24.89 -2.20
C ASP A 426 -0.63 25.49 -2.82
N ASP A 427 -0.16 24.92 -3.94
CA ASP A 427 1.09 25.28 -4.63
C ASP A 427 0.92 26.17 -5.86
N LEU A 428 -0.30 26.65 -6.13
CA LEU A 428 -0.61 27.51 -7.27
C LEU A 428 -1.14 28.87 -6.83
N ALA A 429 -0.35 29.91 -7.08
CA ALA A 429 -0.77 31.29 -6.85
C ALA A 429 -1.86 31.74 -7.86
N GLY A 430 -2.88 32.44 -7.38
CA GLY A 430 -3.82 33.19 -8.22
C GLY A 430 -5.07 32.43 -8.69
N GLY A 431 -5.64 31.55 -7.88
CA GLY A 431 -6.92 30.86 -8.15
C GLY A 431 -6.79 29.46 -8.75
N GLY A 432 -5.58 28.90 -8.83
CA GLY A 432 -5.37 27.52 -9.30
C GLY A 432 -5.73 26.51 -8.22
N MET A 433 -6.19 25.31 -8.62
CA MET A 433 -6.61 24.28 -7.65
C MET A 433 -5.47 23.51 -6.98
N GLY A 434 -4.22 23.99 -7.04
CA GLY A 434 -3.06 23.29 -6.51
C GLY A 434 -2.84 21.89 -7.09
N SER A 435 -2.22 21.01 -6.29
CA SER A 435 -1.99 19.60 -6.61
C SER A 435 -2.61 18.65 -5.59
N PHE A 436 -2.91 17.41 -6.00
CA PHE A 436 -3.68 16.45 -5.22
C PHE A 436 -2.98 15.10 -5.06
N SER A 437 -3.28 14.36 -4.00
CA SER A 437 -2.93 12.95 -3.86
C SER A 437 -4.19 12.17 -3.53
N TYR A 438 -4.64 11.31 -4.44
CA TYR A 438 -5.92 10.61 -4.30
C TYR A 438 -5.76 9.31 -3.52
N ALA A 439 -6.33 9.22 -2.31
CA ALA A 439 -6.26 8.02 -1.50
C ALA A 439 -6.99 6.84 -2.19
N ALA A 440 -6.36 5.67 -2.15
CA ALA A 440 -6.83 4.43 -2.78
C ALA A 440 -6.92 3.26 -1.79
N ALA A 441 -6.03 3.22 -0.80
CA ALA A 441 -5.99 2.19 0.23
C ALA A 441 -5.61 2.77 1.60
N GLY A 442 -5.62 1.91 2.63
CA GLY A 442 -5.28 2.27 4.02
C GLY A 442 -6.48 2.35 4.96
N GLN A 443 -6.29 2.96 6.13
CA GLN A 443 -7.28 3.01 7.19
C GLN A 443 -7.41 4.42 7.77
N ILE A 444 -8.64 4.77 8.14
CA ILE A 444 -8.95 5.95 8.95
C ILE A 444 -9.52 5.45 10.28
N THR A 445 -9.01 5.95 11.39
CA THR A 445 -9.49 5.62 12.73
C THR A 445 -9.93 6.89 13.43
N ILE A 446 -11.17 6.89 13.92
CA ILE A 446 -11.73 8.00 14.69
C ILE A 446 -12.01 7.48 16.11
N SER A 447 -11.53 8.19 17.12
CA SER A 447 -11.76 7.87 18.53
C SER A 447 -12.28 9.07 19.30
N ASP A 448 -13.11 8.80 20.31
CA ASP A 448 -13.57 9.81 21.27
C ASP A 448 -12.40 10.19 22.20
N ALA A 449 -12.05 11.48 22.24
CA ALA A 449 -10.99 12.01 23.08
C ALA A 449 -11.53 12.61 24.40
N GLY A 450 -12.85 12.58 24.61
CA GLY A 450 -13.54 13.19 25.73
C GLY A 450 -13.86 14.67 25.51
N ASP A 451 -14.77 15.21 26.33
CA ASP A 451 -15.15 16.62 26.33
C ASP A 451 -15.58 17.18 24.95
N GLY A 452 -16.19 16.34 24.10
CA GLY A 452 -16.63 16.73 22.75
C GLY A 452 -15.51 16.80 21.71
N GLN A 453 -14.30 16.34 22.05
CA GLN A 453 -13.15 16.26 21.16
C GLN A 453 -12.99 14.86 20.56
N PHE A 454 -12.36 14.80 19.40
CA PHE A 454 -12.10 13.56 18.67
C PHE A 454 -10.64 13.48 18.26
N THR A 455 -10.11 12.26 18.21
CA THR A 455 -8.84 11.97 17.55
C THR A 455 -9.12 11.26 16.23
N VAL A 456 -8.67 11.85 15.12
CA VAL A 456 -8.76 11.31 13.77
C VAL A 456 -7.36 10.97 13.29
N GLU A 457 -7.08 9.69 13.11
CA GLU A 457 -5.83 9.16 12.58
C GLU A 457 -6.05 8.60 11.19
N PHE A 458 -5.14 8.87 10.27
CA PHE A 458 -5.19 8.32 8.92
C PHE A 458 -3.81 7.86 8.50
N ASP A 459 -3.76 6.65 7.95
CA ASP A 459 -2.59 6.04 7.33
C ASP A 459 -3.05 5.44 6.00
N LEU A 460 -2.88 6.21 4.94
CA LEU A 460 -3.45 5.98 3.63
C LEU A 460 -2.36 5.88 2.57
N GLU A 461 -2.70 5.21 1.47
CA GLU A 461 -1.86 5.10 0.28
C GLU A 461 -2.60 5.69 -0.92
N SER A 462 -1.94 6.54 -1.69
CA SER A 462 -2.52 7.15 -2.89
C SER A 462 -2.58 6.18 -4.08
N ARG A 463 -3.34 6.52 -5.12
CA ARG A 463 -3.40 5.75 -6.38
C ARG A 463 -2.03 5.65 -7.06
N GLU A 464 -1.27 6.74 -6.97
CA GLU A 464 0.10 6.88 -7.45
C GLU A 464 1.10 6.15 -6.54
N GLY A 465 0.67 5.79 -5.33
CA GLY A 465 1.41 4.96 -4.40
C GLY A 465 2.20 5.70 -3.31
N CYS A 466 1.90 6.99 -3.10
CA CYS A 466 2.48 7.83 -2.05
C CYS A 466 1.78 7.58 -0.70
N VAL A 467 2.50 7.76 0.40
CA VAL A 467 1.92 7.73 1.75
C VAL A 467 1.15 9.03 2.01
N ILE A 468 -0.04 8.94 2.59
CA ILE A 468 -0.80 10.09 3.13
C ILE A 468 -1.11 9.77 4.60
N LYS A 469 -0.40 10.42 5.52
CA LYS A 469 -0.44 10.07 6.94
C LYS A 469 -0.53 11.29 7.85
N GLY A 470 -1.27 11.18 8.95
CA GLY A 470 -1.39 12.23 9.96
C GLY A 470 -2.36 11.88 11.08
N SER A 471 -2.43 12.77 12.06
CA SER A 471 -3.36 12.65 13.19
C SER A 471 -3.78 14.05 13.65
N TYR A 472 -5.06 14.21 13.98
CA TYR A 472 -5.61 15.42 14.58
C TYR A 472 -6.39 15.07 15.84
N THR A 473 -6.15 15.79 16.94
CA THR A 473 -6.95 15.72 18.17
C THR A 473 -7.50 17.10 18.50
N GLY A 474 -8.82 17.21 18.63
CA GLY A 474 -9.48 18.45 19.04
C GLY A 474 -10.98 18.47 18.76
N GLU A 475 -11.60 19.63 18.94
CA GLU A 475 -12.99 19.88 18.54
C GLU A 475 -13.08 20.00 17.02
N ILE A 476 -14.06 19.30 16.41
CA ILE A 476 -14.29 19.34 14.97
C ILE A 476 -15.68 19.95 14.72
N PRO A 477 -15.77 21.24 14.35
CA PRO A 477 -17.06 21.87 14.07
C PRO A 477 -17.68 21.26 12.81
N ILE A 478 -18.98 20.97 12.86
CA ILE A 478 -19.75 20.36 11.76
C ILE A 478 -20.68 21.40 11.13
N THR A 479 -20.63 21.50 9.80
CA THR A 479 -21.59 22.26 8.99
C THR A 479 -22.50 21.29 8.24
N ASP A 480 -23.82 21.45 8.39
CA ASP A 480 -24.81 20.69 7.64
C ASP A 480 -24.95 21.25 6.22
N LEU A 481 -24.64 20.41 5.21
CA LEU A 481 -24.81 20.66 3.78
C LEU A 481 -25.81 19.68 3.14
N SER A 482 -26.46 18.84 3.94
CA SER A 482 -27.40 17.84 3.42
C SER A 482 -28.66 18.52 2.86
N ASP A 483 -29.23 17.94 1.79
CA ASP A 483 -30.58 18.27 1.31
C ASP A 483 -31.61 17.25 1.82
N ASP A 484 -31.22 16.49 2.84
CA ASP A 484 -32.09 15.52 3.51
C ASP A 484 -33.09 16.28 4.37
N LYS A 485 -34.22 16.65 3.76
CA LYS A 485 -35.40 17.03 4.55
C LYS A 485 -35.82 15.80 5.34
N SER A 486 -36.00 15.95 6.65
CA SER A 486 -36.53 14.90 7.51
C SER A 486 -37.95 14.52 7.07
N ASP A 487 -38.06 13.55 6.16
CA ASP A 487 -39.31 12.87 5.80
C ASP A 487 -39.67 11.77 6.83
N ASP A 488 -38.93 11.68 7.94
CA ASP A 488 -39.22 10.75 9.04
C ASP A 488 -40.58 11.07 9.67
N ASP A 489 -41.54 10.18 9.43
CA ASP A 489 -42.90 10.25 9.97
C ASP A 489 -43.09 9.37 11.22
N GLY A 490 -42.00 8.85 11.79
CA GLY A 490 -42.02 8.01 12.99
C GLY A 490 -42.32 6.52 12.71
N THR A 491 -42.41 6.12 11.43
CA THR A 491 -42.65 4.72 11.05
C THR A 491 -41.41 3.82 11.15
N SER A 492 -40.28 4.33 11.63
CA SER A 492 -39.08 3.52 11.87
C SER A 492 -38.41 3.89 13.19
N THR A 493 -38.00 2.88 13.96
CA THR A 493 -37.15 3.03 15.14
C THR A 493 -35.68 2.77 14.83
N LEU A 494 -35.37 2.36 13.60
CA LEU A 494 -34.01 2.02 13.21
C LEU A 494 -33.12 3.25 13.22
N ILE A 495 -31.85 3.01 13.59
CA ILE A 495 -30.75 3.99 13.58
C ILE A 495 -29.59 3.53 12.69
N ARG A 496 -29.71 2.33 12.12
CA ARG A 496 -28.75 1.65 11.25
C ARG A 496 -29.48 0.60 10.42
N ASP A 497 -28.80 0.10 9.40
CA ASP A 497 -29.24 -1.07 8.64
C ASP A 497 -29.51 -2.26 9.57
N TYR A 498 -30.54 -3.03 9.23
CA TYR A 498 -31.03 -4.13 10.05
C TYR A 498 -31.29 -5.37 9.19
N GLU A 499 -30.53 -6.43 9.48
CA GLU A 499 -30.78 -7.77 8.96
C GLU A 499 -31.66 -8.52 9.97
N MET A 500 -32.91 -8.79 9.62
CA MET A 500 -33.87 -9.49 10.46
C MET A 500 -33.67 -11.02 10.40
N ASP A 501 -33.89 -11.71 11.51
CA ASP A 501 -33.87 -13.17 11.56
C ASP A 501 -35.29 -13.73 11.59
N LEU A 502 -35.76 -14.29 10.46
CA LEU A 502 -37.06 -14.94 10.37
C LEU A 502 -36.98 -16.48 10.46
N SER A 503 -35.80 -17.05 10.66
CA SER A 503 -35.55 -18.50 10.54
C SER A 503 -36.28 -19.36 11.58
N HIS A 504 -36.69 -18.73 12.69
CA HIS A 504 -37.47 -19.34 13.76
C HIS A 504 -38.92 -19.64 13.37
N ILE A 505 -39.47 -18.96 12.35
CA ILE A 505 -40.84 -19.17 11.86
C ILE A 505 -40.84 -20.19 10.72
N LYS A 506 -41.52 -21.33 10.89
CA LYS A 506 -41.57 -22.39 9.88
C LYS A 506 -42.73 -22.27 8.90
N GLU A 507 -43.82 -21.64 9.34
CA GLU A 507 -45.04 -21.48 8.55
C GLU A 507 -45.51 -20.02 8.64
N ALA A 508 -45.79 -19.44 7.48
CA ALA A 508 -46.38 -18.11 7.33
C ALA A 508 -47.88 -18.24 7.01
N SER A 509 -48.67 -17.23 7.31
CA SER A 509 -50.11 -17.20 6.99
C SER A 509 -50.39 -16.20 5.88
N MET A 510 -51.27 -16.55 4.93
CA MET A 510 -51.76 -15.66 3.88
C MET A 510 -53.26 -15.38 4.04
N HIS A 511 -53.61 -14.11 3.96
CA HIS A 511 -55.00 -13.64 3.95
C HIS A 511 -55.26 -12.75 2.74
N ASN A 512 -56.43 -12.89 2.14
CA ASN A 512 -56.85 -12.05 1.03
C ASN A 512 -57.68 -10.88 1.54
N ARG A 513 -57.56 -9.71 0.91
CA ARG A 513 -58.40 -8.55 1.22
C ARG A 513 -59.11 -8.03 -0.01
N GLU A 514 -60.39 -7.70 0.18
CA GLU A 514 -61.20 -7.02 -0.83
C GLU A 514 -60.90 -5.52 -0.89
N THR A 515 -60.46 -4.94 0.23
CA THR A 515 -60.12 -3.51 0.36
C THR A 515 -58.73 -3.31 0.96
N THR A 516 -58.06 -2.24 0.54
CA THR A 516 -56.81 -1.77 1.16
C THR A 516 -56.77 -0.25 1.19
N TRP A 517 -55.84 0.31 1.96
CA TRP A 517 -55.67 1.76 2.04
C TRP A 517 -55.06 2.29 0.74
N ILE A 518 -55.82 3.13 0.04
CA ILE A 518 -55.43 3.77 -1.22
C ILE A 518 -55.75 5.27 -1.13
N GLY A 519 -54.71 6.10 -1.22
CA GLY A 519 -54.78 7.54 -1.01
C GLY A 519 -55.15 7.88 0.43
N TRP A 520 -56.44 8.11 0.66
CA TRP A 520 -56.97 8.64 1.92
C TRP A 520 -58.08 7.77 2.53
N ASP A 521 -58.37 6.60 1.97
CA ASP A 521 -59.46 5.72 2.44
C ASP A 521 -59.18 4.25 2.12
N TYR A 522 -59.95 3.33 2.74
CA TYR A 522 -59.99 1.92 2.38
C TYR A 522 -60.86 1.71 1.14
N LEU A 523 -60.22 1.46 0.00
CA LEU A 523 -60.89 1.32 -1.29
C LEU A 523 -60.86 -0.12 -1.82
N PRO A 524 -61.86 -0.55 -2.61
CA PRO A 524 -61.86 -1.89 -3.21
C PRO A 524 -60.68 -2.07 -4.17
N VAL A 525 -59.84 -3.08 -3.91
CA VAL A 525 -58.61 -3.33 -4.69
C VAL A 525 -58.92 -3.70 -6.14
N LYS A 526 -60.07 -4.35 -6.36
CA LYS A 526 -60.56 -4.76 -7.68
C LYS A 526 -60.81 -3.59 -8.63
N ASP A 527 -61.14 -2.40 -8.11
CA ASP A 527 -61.43 -1.22 -8.91
C ASP A 527 -60.16 -0.68 -9.59
N TYR A 528 -58.99 -1.14 -9.13
CA TYR A 528 -57.66 -0.84 -9.67
C TYR A 528 -57.08 -2.03 -10.46
N GLY A 529 -57.91 -3.00 -10.85
CA GLY A 529 -57.48 -4.17 -11.63
C GLY A 529 -56.55 -5.11 -10.87
N CYS A 530 -56.60 -5.09 -9.53
CA CYS A 530 -55.73 -5.86 -8.64
C CYS A 530 -56.56 -6.78 -7.72
N ALA A 531 -55.89 -7.77 -7.14
CA ALA A 531 -56.30 -8.39 -5.89
C ALA A 531 -55.19 -8.23 -4.84
N SER A 532 -55.50 -8.34 -3.55
CA SER A 532 -54.53 -8.13 -2.46
C SER A 532 -54.31 -9.39 -1.63
N GLN A 533 -53.04 -9.66 -1.33
CA GLN A 533 -52.58 -10.72 -0.44
C GLN A 533 -51.77 -10.12 0.70
N ILE A 534 -52.07 -10.52 1.93
CA ILE A 534 -51.28 -10.22 3.12
C ILE A 534 -50.61 -11.49 3.57
N ILE A 535 -49.29 -11.54 3.50
CA ILE A 535 -48.47 -12.62 4.03
C ILE A 535 -47.90 -12.15 5.37
N ASN A 536 -48.15 -12.90 6.43
CA ASN A 536 -47.53 -12.67 7.74
C ASN A 536 -46.56 -13.81 8.03
N ILE A 537 -45.28 -13.47 8.18
CA ILE A 537 -44.23 -14.34 8.70
C ILE A 537 -44.15 -14.00 10.20
N GLY A 538 -44.84 -14.78 11.02
CA GLY A 538 -45.12 -14.43 12.41
C GLY A 538 -46.13 -13.30 12.56
N THR A 539 -46.72 -13.15 13.74
CA THR A 539 -47.67 -12.07 14.08
C THR A 539 -47.46 -11.60 15.50
N GLU A 540 -47.97 -10.44 15.87
CA GLU A 540 -47.92 -9.97 17.25
C GLU A 540 -48.62 -10.98 18.20
N ALA A 541 -49.75 -11.57 17.79
CA ALA A 541 -50.43 -12.57 18.62
C ALA A 541 -49.72 -13.94 18.68
N ASN A 542 -48.89 -14.25 17.68
CA ASN A 542 -48.13 -15.49 17.60
C ASN A 542 -46.82 -15.24 16.82
N PRO A 543 -45.79 -14.73 17.50
CA PRO A 543 -44.53 -14.34 16.84
C PRO A 543 -43.65 -15.55 16.54
N GLY A 544 -43.91 -16.70 17.19
CA GLY A 544 -43.19 -17.93 16.94
C GLY A 544 -41.79 -17.98 17.55
N TYR A 545 -41.61 -17.42 18.76
CA TYR A 545 -40.31 -17.30 19.45
C TYR A 545 -39.35 -18.49 19.23
N PRO A 546 -38.05 -18.23 18.98
CA PRO A 546 -37.06 -19.30 18.83
C PRO A 546 -37.04 -20.23 20.05
N GLU A 547 -36.99 -21.55 19.82
CA GLU A 547 -37.01 -22.55 20.90
C GLU A 547 -35.80 -22.44 21.84
N ASP A 548 -34.70 -21.90 21.33
CA ASP A 548 -33.41 -21.66 22.00
C ASP A 548 -33.11 -20.16 22.21
N ALA A 549 -34.14 -19.30 22.18
CA ALA A 549 -33.97 -17.87 22.35
C ALA A 549 -33.23 -17.52 23.66
N GLU A 550 -32.17 -16.74 23.54
CA GLU A 550 -31.56 -16.08 24.71
C GLU A 550 -32.58 -15.13 25.33
N LEU A 551 -32.76 -15.24 26.64
CA LEU A 551 -33.67 -14.39 27.39
C LEU A 551 -32.94 -13.12 27.85
N ASP A 552 -33.62 -11.98 27.79
CA ASP A 552 -33.10 -10.74 28.38
C ASP A 552 -33.02 -10.81 29.91
N GLU A 553 -32.49 -9.75 30.53
CA GLU A 553 -32.37 -9.64 31.99
C GLU A 553 -33.71 -9.77 32.74
N LYS A 554 -34.83 -9.60 32.04
CA LYS A 554 -36.21 -9.72 32.56
C LYS A 554 -36.85 -11.07 32.24
N GLY A 555 -36.14 -11.95 31.53
CA GLY A 555 -36.60 -13.29 31.18
C GLY A 555 -37.47 -13.38 29.92
N TYR A 556 -37.41 -12.39 29.02
CA TYR A 556 -38.20 -12.36 27.79
C TYR A 556 -37.40 -12.83 26.57
N ALA A 557 -38.05 -13.63 25.72
CA ALA A 557 -37.54 -13.96 24.39
C ALA A 557 -37.91 -12.85 23.39
N HIS A 558 -37.06 -12.67 22.38
CA HIS A 558 -37.21 -11.69 21.32
C HIS A 558 -37.40 -12.40 19.97
N ALA A 559 -38.21 -11.83 19.09
CA ALA A 559 -38.46 -12.36 17.75
C ALA A 559 -38.69 -11.24 16.73
N ASP A 560 -38.18 -11.45 15.52
CA ASP A 560 -38.51 -10.64 14.35
C ASP A 560 -39.73 -11.22 13.64
N ILE A 561 -40.66 -10.34 13.25
CA ILE A 561 -41.84 -10.70 12.45
C ILE A 561 -41.97 -9.74 11.27
N MET A 562 -42.58 -10.24 10.19
CA MET A 562 -42.71 -9.49 8.94
C MET A 562 -44.12 -9.61 8.36
N ARG A 563 -44.72 -8.48 8.02
CA ARG A 563 -45.95 -8.43 7.21
C ARG A 563 -45.61 -7.93 5.81
N ILE A 564 -46.11 -8.61 4.80
CA ILE A 564 -45.94 -8.26 3.38
C ILE A 564 -47.32 -8.12 2.76
N GLU A 565 -47.58 -7.00 2.09
CA GLU A 565 -48.79 -6.78 1.32
C GLU A 565 -48.47 -6.78 -0.18
N LEU A 566 -48.96 -7.77 -0.92
CA LEU A 566 -48.77 -7.91 -2.36
C LEU A 566 -50.06 -7.55 -3.10
N LEU A 567 -49.89 -6.86 -4.24
CA LEU A 567 -50.94 -6.68 -5.23
C LEU A 567 -50.69 -7.66 -6.38
N VAL A 568 -51.67 -8.51 -6.65
CA VAL A 568 -51.57 -9.60 -7.63
C VAL A 568 -52.66 -9.51 -8.69
N GLU A 569 -52.54 -10.32 -9.74
CA GLU A 569 -53.56 -10.38 -10.79
C GLU A 569 -54.87 -10.93 -10.21
N PRO A 570 -56.03 -10.33 -10.53
CA PRO A 570 -57.32 -10.90 -10.17
C PRO A 570 -57.46 -12.36 -10.63
N GLY A 571 -57.96 -13.22 -9.76
CA GLY A 571 -58.04 -14.66 -9.95
C GLY A 571 -56.80 -15.43 -9.49
N THR A 572 -55.76 -14.75 -9.01
CA THR A 572 -54.56 -15.38 -8.42
C THR A 572 -54.43 -15.16 -6.92
N GLU A 573 -55.37 -14.45 -6.28
CA GLU A 573 -55.31 -14.12 -4.84
C GLU A 573 -55.24 -15.35 -3.92
N GLY A 574 -55.71 -16.52 -4.34
CA GLY A 574 -55.56 -17.77 -3.57
C GLY A 574 -54.22 -18.50 -3.76
N MET A 575 -53.29 -17.95 -4.54
CA MET A 575 -52.02 -18.59 -4.93
C MET A 575 -50.85 -17.61 -4.84
N ILE A 576 -49.65 -18.09 -4.59
CA ILE A 576 -48.44 -17.24 -4.64
C ILE A 576 -47.94 -17.18 -6.08
N THR A 577 -47.69 -15.98 -6.60
CA THR A 577 -47.02 -15.82 -7.90
C THR A 577 -45.54 -15.47 -7.64
N PRO A 578 -44.59 -16.37 -7.92
CA PRO A 578 -43.17 -16.05 -7.76
C PRO A 578 -42.72 -14.85 -8.60
N GLY A 579 -41.68 -14.14 -8.16
CA GLY A 579 -41.09 -13.01 -8.85
C GLY A 579 -40.67 -11.90 -7.90
N GLU A 580 -40.29 -10.76 -8.48
CA GLU A 580 -39.88 -9.57 -7.73
C GLU A 580 -41.01 -8.55 -7.70
N TYR A 581 -41.40 -8.16 -6.49
CA TYR A 581 -42.44 -7.19 -6.19
C TYR A 581 -41.79 -5.90 -5.70
N PRO A 582 -41.59 -4.89 -6.56
CA PRO A 582 -41.10 -3.59 -6.12
C PRO A 582 -42.12 -2.94 -5.18
N VAL A 583 -41.61 -2.26 -4.16
CA VAL A 583 -42.42 -1.52 -3.19
C VAL A 583 -43.02 -0.29 -3.87
N THR A 584 -44.30 -0.01 -3.62
CA THR A 584 -44.98 1.13 -4.26
C THR A 584 -44.41 2.46 -3.73
N PRO A 585 -44.09 3.45 -4.59
CA PRO A 585 -43.52 4.72 -4.13
C PRO A 585 -44.51 5.56 -3.33
N THR A 586 -45.81 5.37 -3.53
CA THR A 586 -46.89 6.03 -2.78
C THR A 586 -48.02 5.05 -2.52
N ARG A 587 -48.99 5.46 -1.69
CA ARG A 587 -50.26 4.75 -1.53
C ARG A 587 -51.35 5.26 -2.49
N PHE A 588 -51.04 6.13 -3.45
CA PHE A 588 -52.04 6.71 -4.36
C PHE A 588 -52.41 5.73 -5.51
N PRO A 589 -53.62 5.87 -6.10
CA PRO A 589 -54.14 5.01 -7.16
C PRO A 589 -53.16 4.64 -8.28
N GLU A 590 -52.35 5.58 -8.74
CA GLU A 590 -51.39 5.40 -9.84
C GLU A 590 -50.30 4.36 -9.54
N SER A 591 -50.04 4.08 -8.26
CA SER A 591 -49.06 3.10 -7.81
C SER A 591 -49.63 1.68 -7.74
N PHE A 592 -50.96 1.52 -7.78
CA PHE A 592 -51.64 0.23 -7.58
C PHE A 592 -51.86 -0.49 -8.92
N LYS A 593 -51.13 -1.60 -9.09
CA LYS A 593 -51.21 -2.50 -10.24
C LYS A 593 -50.75 -3.91 -9.83
N PRO A 594 -51.11 -4.99 -10.55
CA PRO A 594 -50.56 -6.31 -10.25
C PRO A 594 -49.03 -6.35 -10.33
N GLY A 595 -48.41 -7.14 -9.45
CA GLY A 595 -46.95 -7.35 -9.43
C GLY A 595 -46.16 -6.34 -8.61
N VAL A 596 -46.78 -5.66 -7.64
CA VAL A 596 -46.09 -4.73 -6.72
C VAL A 596 -46.38 -5.04 -5.26
N CYS A 597 -45.55 -4.54 -4.36
CA CYS A 597 -45.71 -4.66 -2.92
C CYS A 597 -46.16 -3.31 -2.33
N ALA A 598 -47.29 -3.28 -1.62
CA ALA A 598 -47.81 -2.04 -1.08
C ALA A 598 -46.96 -1.56 0.12
N ARG A 599 -46.39 -0.34 0.02
CA ARG A 599 -45.54 0.26 1.06
C ARG A 599 -46.22 0.34 2.42
N GLY A 600 -45.47 0.28 3.52
CA GLY A 600 -46.02 0.56 4.85
C GLY A 600 -46.48 2.01 5.00
N ILE A 601 -47.43 2.27 5.91
CA ILE A 601 -47.91 3.62 6.27
C ILE A 601 -48.52 3.62 7.68
N ILE A 602 -48.44 4.76 8.39
CA ILE A 602 -49.22 5.04 9.61
C ILE A 602 -50.53 5.73 9.25
N LEU A 603 -51.63 5.22 9.82
CA LEU A 603 -52.99 5.75 9.66
C LEU A 603 -53.46 6.41 10.96
N GLY A 604 -52.71 7.40 11.47
CA GLY A 604 -53.05 8.10 12.71
C GLY A 604 -53.37 7.13 13.87
N ASP A 605 -54.55 7.29 14.48
CA ASP A 605 -55.02 6.45 15.60
C ASP A 605 -55.38 4.99 15.19
N GLU A 606 -55.46 4.69 13.89
CA GLU A 606 -55.81 3.35 13.36
C GLU A 606 -54.59 2.41 13.24
N GLY A 607 -53.39 2.90 13.58
CA GLY A 607 -52.15 2.12 13.63
C GLY A 607 -51.42 2.00 12.29
N VAL A 608 -50.64 0.93 12.12
CA VAL A 608 -49.76 0.72 10.96
C VAL A 608 -50.35 -0.31 9.99
N THR A 609 -50.43 0.01 8.70
CA THR A 609 -50.83 -0.94 7.64
C THR A 609 -49.75 -1.11 6.59
N GLY A 610 -49.88 -2.16 5.76
CA GLY A 610 -48.92 -2.46 4.70
C GLY A 610 -47.72 -3.28 5.11
N THR A 611 -46.70 -3.21 4.26
CA THR A 611 -45.46 -3.98 4.38
C THR A 611 -44.55 -3.37 5.44
N ARG A 612 -44.20 -4.16 6.45
CA ARG A 612 -43.45 -3.70 7.62
C ARG A 612 -42.77 -4.84 8.37
N TRP A 613 -41.65 -4.50 8.99
CA TRP A 613 -40.96 -5.32 9.98
C TRP A 613 -41.28 -4.82 11.41
N MET A 614 -41.34 -5.75 12.36
CA MET A 614 -41.40 -5.47 13.79
C MET A 614 -40.54 -6.46 14.55
N ARG A 615 -39.92 -5.98 15.63
CA ARG A 615 -39.28 -6.80 16.65
C ARG A 615 -40.10 -6.75 17.92
N VAL A 616 -40.44 -7.92 18.41
CA VAL A 616 -41.34 -8.09 19.56
C VAL A 616 -40.70 -8.94 20.66
N TYR A 617 -41.12 -8.69 21.89
CA TYR A 617 -40.73 -9.46 23.06
C TYR A 617 -41.94 -9.76 23.95
N SER A 618 -41.81 -10.79 24.81
CA SER A 618 -42.83 -11.26 25.77
C SER A 618 -44.04 -12.04 25.17
N GLU A 619 -44.72 -12.85 26.00
CA GLU A 619 -45.95 -13.56 25.61
C GLU A 619 -47.10 -12.64 25.16
N TYR A 620 -47.00 -11.34 25.44
CA TYR A 620 -47.95 -10.30 25.02
C TYR A 620 -47.50 -9.50 23.79
N ALA A 621 -46.34 -9.83 23.20
CA ALA A 621 -45.73 -9.19 22.03
C ALA A 621 -45.66 -7.66 22.09
N TYR A 622 -44.97 -7.16 23.10
CA TYR A 622 -44.60 -5.75 23.15
C TYR A 622 -43.60 -5.44 22.04
N MET A 623 -43.80 -4.30 21.38
CA MET A 623 -42.94 -3.84 20.29
C MET A 623 -41.71 -3.13 20.87
N GLU A 624 -40.52 -3.57 20.48
CA GLU A 624 -39.24 -2.89 20.81
C GLU A 624 -38.60 -2.23 19.60
N GLY A 625 -38.92 -2.69 18.39
CA GLY A 625 -38.48 -2.09 17.15
C GLY A 625 -39.51 -2.23 16.04
N HIS A 626 -39.57 -1.26 15.15
CA HIS A 626 -40.45 -1.33 13.97
C HIS A 626 -39.87 -0.53 12.81
N ALA A 627 -40.23 -0.94 11.59
CA ALA A 627 -39.93 -0.21 10.37
C ALA A 627 -40.98 -0.53 9.29
N CYS A 628 -41.69 0.50 8.82
CA CYS A 628 -42.42 0.40 7.56
C CYS A 628 -41.44 0.35 6.38
N ILE A 629 -41.74 -0.50 5.39
CA ILE A 629 -40.94 -0.57 4.16
C ILE A 629 -41.49 0.45 3.16
N TYR A 630 -40.66 1.45 2.84
CA TYR A 630 -41.02 2.62 2.03
C TYR A 630 -40.52 2.49 0.59
N ASP A 631 -39.44 1.75 0.38
CA ASP A 631 -38.83 1.50 -0.92
C ASP A 631 -38.16 0.11 -0.94
N GLY A 632 -37.63 -0.30 -2.09
CA GLY A 632 -36.98 -1.58 -2.32
C GLY A 632 -37.88 -2.63 -2.97
N SER A 633 -37.64 -3.90 -2.68
CA SER A 633 -38.43 -5.01 -3.25
C SER A 633 -38.54 -6.23 -2.35
N ILE A 634 -39.59 -7.02 -2.59
CA ILE A 634 -39.78 -8.35 -2.03
C ILE A 634 -39.63 -9.36 -3.15
N ILE A 635 -38.70 -10.30 -3.02
CA ILE A 635 -38.43 -11.33 -4.02
C ILE A 635 -38.96 -12.66 -3.49
N ILE A 636 -39.81 -13.32 -4.26
CA ILE A 636 -40.42 -14.60 -3.89
C ILE A 636 -40.05 -15.66 -4.92
N GLU A 637 -39.53 -16.79 -4.46
CA GLU A 637 -39.17 -17.93 -5.28
C GLU A 637 -39.92 -19.18 -4.84
N ASP A 638 -40.33 -20.00 -5.82
CA ASP A 638 -40.89 -21.33 -5.57
C ASP A 638 -39.74 -22.27 -5.19
N ALA A 639 -39.74 -22.74 -3.94
CA ALA A 639 -38.70 -23.63 -3.42
C ALA A 639 -39.06 -25.12 -3.60
N GLY A 640 -40.21 -25.42 -4.25
CA GLY A 640 -40.76 -26.76 -4.39
C GLY A 640 -41.39 -27.29 -3.10
N ASN A 641 -42.09 -28.43 -3.19
CA ASN A 641 -42.76 -29.07 -2.04
C ASN A 641 -43.71 -28.16 -1.24
N ASP A 642 -44.40 -27.26 -1.94
CA ASP A 642 -45.28 -26.23 -1.35
C ASP A 642 -44.58 -25.23 -0.42
N GLU A 643 -43.25 -25.08 -0.57
CA GLU A 643 -42.45 -24.08 0.13
C GLU A 643 -42.08 -22.92 -0.78
N PHE A 644 -41.87 -21.76 -0.16
CA PHE A 644 -41.40 -20.55 -0.82
C PHE A 644 -40.20 -20.00 -0.09
N GLU A 645 -39.30 -19.38 -0.85
CA GLU A 645 -38.23 -18.54 -0.32
C GLU A 645 -38.59 -17.08 -0.58
N ILE A 646 -38.58 -16.27 0.48
CA ILE A 646 -38.86 -14.83 0.43
C ILE A 646 -37.59 -14.10 0.85
N ARG A 647 -37.07 -13.26 -0.04
CA ARG A 647 -35.95 -12.35 0.24
C ARG A 647 -36.50 -10.93 0.32
N ILE A 648 -36.28 -10.28 1.46
CA ILE A 648 -36.70 -8.92 1.75
C ILE A 648 -35.51 -7.99 1.46
N LYS A 649 -35.73 -7.02 0.58
CA LYS A 649 -34.78 -5.94 0.28
C LYS A 649 -35.48 -4.60 0.49
N GLY A 650 -35.86 -4.32 1.73
CA GLY A 650 -36.63 -3.14 2.08
C GLY A 650 -35.75 -1.96 2.47
N ILE A 651 -36.28 -0.74 2.30
CA ILE A 651 -35.70 0.50 2.82
C ILE A 651 -36.78 1.21 3.65
N CYS A 652 -36.45 1.61 4.89
CA CYS A 652 -37.40 2.29 5.76
C CYS A 652 -37.48 3.81 5.50
N VAL A 653 -38.38 4.51 6.21
CA VAL A 653 -38.52 5.98 6.07
C VAL A 653 -37.22 6.73 6.39
N ARG A 654 -36.43 6.20 7.33
CA ARG A 654 -35.10 6.71 7.72
C ARG A 654 -33.98 6.28 6.77
N LYS A 655 -34.33 5.68 5.62
CA LYS A 655 -33.42 5.21 4.57
C LYS A 655 -32.47 4.06 4.96
N HIS A 656 -32.58 3.51 6.16
CA HIS A 656 -31.88 2.27 6.52
C HIS A 656 -32.42 1.07 5.74
N ASN A 657 -31.53 0.17 5.35
CA ASN A 657 -31.86 -1.13 4.79
C ASN A 657 -32.51 -2.01 5.87
N VAL A 658 -33.59 -2.68 5.48
CA VAL A 658 -34.32 -3.64 6.29
C VAL A 658 -34.40 -4.92 5.48
N THR A 659 -33.43 -5.79 5.71
CA THR A 659 -33.14 -6.98 4.90
C THR A 659 -33.40 -8.25 5.68
N GLY A 660 -33.65 -9.35 4.97
CA GLY A 660 -33.88 -10.64 5.59
C GLY A 660 -34.23 -11.71 4.58
N THR A 661 -34.12 -12.97 4.99
CA THR A 661 -34.57 -14.11 4.18
C THR A 661 -35.41 -15.06 5.03
N TRP A 662 -36.50 -15.55 4.43
CA TRP A 662 -37.35 -16.56 5.03
C TRP A 662 -37.61 -17.70 4.05
N LYS A 663 -37.67 -18.93 4.55
CA LYS A 663 -38.05 -20.10 3.77
C LYS A 663 -39.00 -20.98 4.57
N GLY A 664 -40.14 -21.33 3.98
CA GLY A 664 -41.12 -22.22 4.61
C GLY A 664 -42.41 -22.33 3.83
N ARG A 665 -43.43 -22.90 4.48
CA ARG A 665 -44.77 -23.06 3.90
C ARG A 665 -45.64 -21.85 4.18
N ILE A 666 -46.45 -21.45 3.21
CA ILE A 666 -47.45 -20.41 3.38
C ILE A 666 -48.83 -21.08 3.46
N LEU A 667 -49.60 -20.81 4.51
CA LEU A 667 -50.90 -21.41 4.77
C LEU A 667 -52.03 -20.41 4.51
N ASP A 668 -53.15 -20.87 3.95
CA ASP A 668 -54.36 -20.05 3.78
C ASP A 668 -55.14 -19.88 5.10
N GLY A 669 -56.23 -19.11 5.08
CA GLY A 669 -57.09 -18.90 6.25
C GLY A 669 -57.79 -20.16 6.80
N ALA A 670 -57.73 -21.29 6.08
CA ALA A 670 -58.21 -22.59 6.53
C ALA A 670 -57.07 -23.54 6.95
N GLY A 671 -55.81 -23.08 6.92
CA GLY A 671 -54.62 -23.84 7.29
C GLY A 671 -54.07 -24.77 6.20
N ASN A 672 -54.51 -24.63 4.94
CA ASN A 672 -54.00 -25.44 3.84
C ASN A 672 -52.76 -24.78 3.18
N PRO A 673 -51.77 -25.56 2.72
CA PRO A 673 -50.65 -25.01 1.96
C PRO A 673 -51.10 -24.30 0.68
N VAL A 674 -50.71 -23.04 0.54
CA VAL A 674 -50.92 -22.22 -0.64
C VAL A 674 -50.02 -22.73 -1.77
N LYS A 675 -50.56 -22.79 -2.99
CA LYS A 675 -49.83 -23.25 -4.17
C LYS A 675 -49.25 -22.10 -4.97
N SER A 676 -48.19 -22.41 -5.72
CA SER A 676 -47.64 -21.54 -6.75
C SER A 676 -48.66 -21.38 -7.89
N SER A 677 -48.82 -20.17 -8.42
CA SER A 677 -49.74 -19.88 -9.53
C SER A 677 -49.25 -20.43 -10.88
N GLY A 678 -48.01 -20.90 -10.95
CA GLY A 678 -47.34 -21.32 -12.20
C GLY A 678 -47.00 -20.16 -13.14
N LYS A 679 -47.30 -18.92 -12.74
CA LYS A 679 -46.90 -17.68 -13.43
C LYS A 679 -45.68 -17.08 -12.73
N ARG A 680 -45.09 -16.06 -13.36
CA ARG A 680 -44.00 -15.27 -12.76
C ARG A 680 -44.26 -13.78 -12.96
N VAL A 681 -43.99 -12.98 -11.93
CA VAL A 681 -43.96 -11.51 -12.08
C VAL A 681 -42.73 -11.14 -12.92
N GLU A 682 -42.97 -10.54 -14.09
CA GLU A 682 -41.90 -9.97 -14.91
C GLU A 682 -41.43 -8.66 -14.29
N ALA A 683 -40.20 -8.63 -13.79
CA ALA A 683 -39.60 -7.42 -13.24
C ALA A 683 -39.50 -6.34 -14.33
N LYS A 684 -40.30 -5.28 -14.22
CA LYS A 684 -40.00 -4.03 -14.92
C LYS A 684 -39.02 -3.25 -14.06
N GLN A 685 -37.76 -3.17 -14.52
CA GLN A 685 -36.73 -2.35 -13.89
C GLN A 685 -37.29 -0.97 -13.52
N PRO A 686 -37.11 -0.49 -12.28
CA PRO A 686 -37.26 0.92 -11.98
C PRO A 686 -36.26 1.70 -12.85
N ARG A 687 -36.71 2.78 -13.50
CA ARG A 687 -35.79 3.77 -14.05
C ARG A 687 -35.00 4.37 -12.89
N MET A 688 -33.68 4.22 -12.90
CA MET A 688 -32.81 5.00 -12.02
C MET A 688 -33.13 6.50 -12.21
N PRO A 689 -33.25 7.31 -11.14
CA PRO A 689 -33.22 8.75 -11.27
C PRO A 689 -31.82 9.17 -11.73
N HIS A 690 -31.66 9.49 -13.02
CA HIS A 690 -30.51 10.24 -13.51
C HIS A 690 -30.68 11.71 -13.12
N THR A 691 -30.14 12.12 -11.98
CA THR A 691 -29.69 13.51 -11.75
C THR A 691 -28.98 13.60 -10.41
N TYR A 692 -27.68 13.92 -10.44
CA TYR A 692 -26.99 14.52 -9.31
C TYR A 692 -27.65 15.89 -9.03
N PRO A 693 -28.05 16.22 -7.80
CA PRO A 693 -28.53 17.56 -7.48
C PRO A 693 -27.40 18.58 -7.67
N ALA A 694 -27.71 19.73 -8.28
CA ALA A 694 -26.75 20.80 -8.59
C ALA A 694 -26.10 21.44 -7.35
N SER A 695 -26.62 21.17 -6.14
CA SER A 695 -26.01 21.57 -4.86
C SER A 695 -24.70 20.81 -4.56
N ALA A 696 -24.46 19.66 -5.19
CA ALA A 696 -23.24 18.86 -5.04
C ALA A 696 -21.97 19.49 -5.66
N VAL A 697 -22.08 20.67 -6.27
CA VAL A 697 -21.04 21.27 -7.13
C VAL A 697 -20.26 22.41 -6.43
N LEU A 698 -20.60 22.80 -5.21
CA LEU A 698 -20.11 24.05 -4.62
C LEU A 698 -19.23 23.96 -3.36
N SER A 699 -18.73 22.78 -2.94
CA SER A 699 -17.83 22.67 -1.77
C SER A 699 -16.52 21.88 -2.01
N ALA A 700 -16.15 21.65 -3.27
CA ALA A 700 -15.08 20.71 -3.63
C ALA A 700 -13.64 21.18 -3.33
N VAL A 701 -13.47 22.44 -2.92
CA VAL A 701 -12.19 22.98 -2.44
C VAL A 701 -12.41 23.45 -1.00
N PRO A 702 -11.58 23.04 -0.02
CA PRO A 702 -11.69 23.56 1.33
C PRO A 702 -11.55 25.08 1.32
N GLU A 703 -12.62 25.82 1.61
CA GLU A 703 -12.55 27.27 1.74
C GLU A 703 -11.67 27.62 2.94
N LYS A 704 -10.67 28.49 2.74
CA LYS A 704 -9.92 29.13 3.82
C LYS A 704 -10.89 29.93 4.69
N GLN A 705 -11.41 29.34 5.76
CA GLN A 705 -12.15 30.12 6.74
C GLN A 705 -11.18 31.03 7.49
N ASN A 706 -11.34 32.34 7.31
CA ASN A 706 -10.71 33.35 8.14
C ASN A 706 -11.14 33.13 9.60
N PHE A 707 -10.30 32.47 10.41
CA PHE A 707 -10.50 32.26 11.85
C PHE A 707 -10.47 33.55 12.70
N ALA A 708 -10.46 34.73 12.06
CA ALA A 708 -10.37 36.03 12.69
C ALA A 708 -11.73 36.73 12.92
N SER A 709 -12.82 36.02 13.16
CA SER A 709 -14.01 36.67 13.75
C SER A 709 -14.98 35.66 14.38
N ASN A 710 -14.72 35.23 15.60
CA ASN A 710 -15.77 34.94 16.60
C ASN A 710 -15.15 34.83 18.00
N ARG A 711 -14.60 35.96 18.47
CA ARG A 711 -14.65 36.29 19.89
C ARG A 711 -15.65 37.42 20.07
N LYS A 712 -16.88 37.08 20.44
CA LYS A 712 -17.72 37.90 21.33
C LYS A 712 -18.60 36.98 22.16
#